data_AF-A0A8H7GE35-F1
#
_entry.id   AF-A0A8H7GE35-F1
#
_cell.length_a   1.000
_cell.length_b   1.000
_cell.length_c   1.000
_cell.angle_alpha   90.00
_cell.angle_beta   90.00
_cell.angle_gamma   90.00
#
_symmetry.space_group_name_H-M   'P 1'
#
loop_
_entity.id
_entity.type
_entity.pdbx_description
1 polymer ?
#
loop_
_entity_poly.entity_id
_entity_poly.type
_entity_poly.pdbx_seq_one_letter_code
_entity_poly.pdbx_strand_id
1 'polypeptide(L)'
;MSVPLLQQANSWVGYALCYIIVLAIYYSNLWNSLAFPMISTSIFSANGSIYDQSAVFGDTFQLNQTALNEVGLPALTGSNAWANLTANLSAMQKYDEAPWWWYVILLVLAFFAESPVANSEAKLGLIVVLKGQTTLPWYSYIVALLLGAFITPFSSLLYARLGNGVETIQLCKMVAGAIDPGRPVANLYFSMWSHDLIATSLNLASDLKLGQYLKIPPRVMFLTQVWGTIVGVVVNYVVMISIVDAQRDILLSPEGTNVWSGQQVQSVNSAAVTWSLAKELYGPSGPYFIIPMSLMIGMVPTFLQWLIAKRWPYIGPVKVDTIMLPVIYMYSSWMTAGVNSTILSSILVGVVSQVWLRQYHPGWYKKYNYILGGALDGGSQIMIFILSFAVFGASEDPDSSKKLSRIDSMQFVPAPPVHQVLCADCGTPIVPNSANLCVPCLRNTVDITEGIPKQASVSFCRNCERFLSPPQAWTLARPESQELLAICLKKLKGLNRVRLTEAHFIWTEPHSKRLRVSMTIQKEVLTSTILEQIFEIEYLVQHGQCPDCAKLAAKNTWKALVQVRQKVPHKRTFLFLEQLILKHGAQKDTIAVKEVKDGLDFFYSQRNHAIKMTEFLAGVVPVRSKGSEQLLSTDTHTGTSNYKFTYSVEIAAICKDDLVCIPLKQAKQLSNVNPLTVCVRVGSSLQLLDPATLQSVDIPATIYWRSPFDVLATVTDLVEFTVLDIEPSGPTRGKLVLADAQVALSGAFRSSKATADDGMMEYETTGMANQIFHTRTHLGAILQPGDSVMGYHLSNANYNSDDYASLPASRIPDIILVKKSYPNRRKKSKSRNWQLRSIAKEAGEEGETGKERGVVGRMGGRDQKKVEEDYELFLRELEEDPEMRGAVNLYKAKGDVKMTGPGAAVAVAGAKGKKKTQFAMDVDAEAEKATETDDEVEEEPDFPEVKLDELLENFDEMTLGDEVEQEV
;
A
#
# COMPACT_ATOMS: atom_id res chain seq x y z
N MET A 1 35.85 22.52 -4.79
CA MET A 1 35.65 22.89 -6.21
C MET A 1 36.57 22.09 -7.13
N SER A 2 36.59 20.76 -6.98
CA SER A 2 37.35 19.84 -7.84
C SER A 2 36.45 18.66 -8.16
N VAL A 3 35.33 18.94 -8.84
CA VAL A 3 34.49 17.89 -9.43
C VAL A 3 35.15 17.40 -10.72
N PRO A 4 35.07 16.10 -11.07
CA PRO A 4 35.65 15.55 -12.28
C PRO A 4 35.25 16.34 -13.54
N LEU A 5 36.17 16.48 -14.50
CA LEU A 5 35.97 17.30 -15.70
C LEU A 5 34.80 16.78 -16.57
N LEU A 6 34.57 15.47 -16.57
CA LEU A 6 33.41 14.85 -17.23
C LEU A 6 32.08 15.30 -16.61
N GLN A 7 32.01 15.40 -15.28
CA GLN A 7 30.83 15.88 -14.58
C GLN A 7 30.60 17.37 -14.85
N GLN A 8 31.68 18.16 -14.92
CA GLN A 8 31.60 19.58 -15.26
C GLN A 8 31.09 19.79 -16.69
N ALA A 9 31.59 19.03 -17.65
CA ALA A 9 31.12 19.08 -19.04
C ALA A 9 29.61 18.77 -19.14
N ASN A 10 29.13 17.75 -18.44
CA ASN A 10 27.69 17.43 -18.38
C ASN A 10 26.87 18.57 -17.75
N SER A 11 27.40 19.23 -16.71
CA SER A 11 26.73 20.38 -16.10
C SER A 11 26.64 21.58 -17.07
N TRP A 12 27.66 21.82 -17.88
CA TRP A 12 27.67 22.90 -18.88
C TRP A 12 26.65 22.65 -20.00
N VAL A 13 26.50 21.41 -20.46
CA VAL A 13 25.45 21.02 -21.41
C VAL A 13 24.06 21.28 -20.80
N GLY A 14 23.87 20.92 -19.52
CA GLY A 14 22.65 21.22 -18.79
C GLY A 14 22.35 22.72 -18.70
N TYR A 15 23.36 23.56 -18.44
CA TYR A 15 23.20 25.01 -18.43
C TYR A 15 22.85 25.58 -19.81
N ALA A 16 23.48 25.09 -20.89
CA ALA A 16 23.16 25.51 -22.26
C ALA A 16 21.70 25.20 -22.64
N LEU A 17 21.21 23.99 -22.30
CA LEU A 17 19.81 23.62 -22.50
C LEU A 17 18.85 24.48 -21.66
N CYS A 18 19.21 24.75 -20.40
CA CYS A 18 18.40 25.60 -19.52
C CYS A 18 18.23 27.01 -20.10
N TYR A 19 19.29 27.61 -20.66
CA TYR A 19 19.20 28.92 -21.30
C TYR A 19 18.22 28.93 -22.48
N ILE A 20 18.28 27.94 -23.36
CA ILE A 20 17.39 27.84 -24.53
C ILE A 20 15.92 27.71 -24.07
N ILE A 21 15.67 26.85 -23.08
CA ILE A 21 14.31 26.54 -22.62
C ILE A 21 13.71 27.70 -21.84
N VAL A 22 14.47 28.35 -20.95
CA VAL A 22 13.98 29.52 -20.21
C VAL A 22 13.66 30.68 -21.17
N LEU A 23 14.45 30.88 -22.23
CA LEU A 23 14.14 31.85 -23.28
C LEU A 23 12.84 31.48 -24.02
N ALA A 24 12.67 30.20 -24.39
CA ALA A 24 11.46 29.73 -25.05
C ALA A 24 10.21 29.92 -24.17
N ILE A 25 10.29 29.59 -22.87
CA ILE A 25 9.20 29.80 -21.90
C ILE A 25 8.86 31.28 -21.79
N TYR A 26 9.88 32.14 -21.64
CA TYR A 26 9.70 33.58 -21.49
C TYR A 26 9.00 34.21 -22.70
N TYR A 27 9.50 33.96 -23.91
CA TYR A 27 8.96 34.54 -25.14
C TYR A 27 7.66 33.90 -25.65
N SER A 28 7.36 32.65 -25.25
CA SER A 28 6.04 32.03 -25.50
C SER A 28 4.96 32.48 -24.51
N ASN A 29 5.32 33.35 -23.55
CA ASN A 29 4.47 33.82 -22.46
C ASN A 29 3.80 32.67 -21.67
N LEU A 30 4.49 31.55 -21.53
CA LEU A 30 3.98 30.41 -20.80
C LEU A 30 3.95 30.75 -19.29
N TRP A 31 2.81 30.52 -18.63
CA TRP A 31 2.56 30.92 -17.23
C TRP A 31 2.62 32.43 -16.95
N ASN A 32 2.33 33.25 -17.97
CA ASN A 32 2.38 34.71 -17.86
C ASN A 32 3.78 35.23 -17.48
N SER A 33 4.83 34.53 -17.94
CA SER A 33 6.22 34.80 -17.62
C SER A 33 6.71 36.19 -18.02
N LEU A 34 6.10 36.84 -19.03
CA LEU A 34 6.46 38.19 -19.46
C LEU A 34 6.20 39.25 -18.39
N ALA A 35 5.28 38.99 -17.45
CA ALA A 35 4.97 39.90 -16.34
C ALA A 35 6.02 39.86 -15.21
N PHE A 36 6.95 38.92 -15.25
CA PHE A 36 7.95 38.69 -14.20
C PHE A 36 9.38 38.78 -14.75
N PRO A 37 10.39 38.94 -13.88
CA PRO A 37 11.79 38.82 -14.30
C PRO A 37 12.07 37.45 -14.92
N MET A 38 12.87 37.42 -15.98
CA MET A 38 13.18 36.20 -16.75
C MET A 38 13.81 35.10 -15.88
N ILE A 39 14.67 35.49 -14.92
CA ILE A 39 15.31 34.59 -13.97
C ILE A 39 15.10 35.17 -12.57
N SER A 40 14.38 34.45 -11.71
CA SER A 40 14.33 34.74 -10.27
C SER A 40 13.86 33.52 -9.49
N THR A 41 14.31 33.38 -8.25
CA THR A 41 13.78 32.42 -7.27
C THR A 41 12.69 33.02 -6.39
N SER A 42 12.49 34.34 -6.43
CA SER A 42 11.45 35.02 -5.66
C SER A 42 10.05 34.73 -6.19
N ILE A 43 9.08 34.80 -5.30
CA ILE A 43 7.65 34.72 -5.61
C ILE A 43 7.08 36.11 -5.87
N PHE A 44 6.16 36.20 -6.82
CA PHE A 44 5.57 37.47 -7.28
C PHE A 44 4.06 37.46 -7.10
N SER A 45 3.46 38.64 -6.90
CA SER A 45 2.00 38.80 -7.03
C SER A 45 1.60 38.88 -8.51
N ALA A 46 0.32 38.73 -8.82
CA ALA A 46 -0.20 38.80 -10.20
C ALA A 46 0.13 40.14 -10.91
N ASN A 47 0.43 41.19 -10.15
CA ASN A 47 0.81 42.52 -10.64
C ASN A 47 2.32 42.66 -10.96
N GLY A 48 3.12 41.61 -10.79
CA GLY A 48 4.57 41.62 -11.05
C GLY A 48 5.43 42.17 -9.89
N SER A 49 4.83 42.62 -8.79
CA SER A 49 5.55 43.01 -7.57
C SER A 49 5.99 41.79 -6.75
N ILE A 50 7.03 41.95 -5.92
CA ILE A 50 7.44 40.91 -4.97
C ILE A 50 6.26 40.59 -4.03
N TYR A 51 6.03 39.31 -3.78
CA TYR A 51 4.91 38.86 -2.97
C TYR A 51 5.17 39.09 -1.47
N ASP A 52 4.28 39.83 -0.79
CA ASP A 52 4.38 40.10 0.63
C ASP A 52 3.94 38.88 1.45
N GLN A 53 4.92 38.10 1.90
CA GLN A 53 4.70 36.87 2.67
C GLN A 53 4.15 37.18 4.07
N SER A 54 4.63 38.26 4.70
CA SER A 54 4.21 38.69 6.04
C SER A 54 2.72 39.06 6.08
N ALA A 55 2.16 39.59 5.00
CA ALA A 55 0.74 39.91 4.91
C ALA A 55 -0.15 38.66 4.99
N VAL A 56 0.36 37.51 4.54
CA VAL A 56 -0.40 36.25 4.43
C VAL A 56 -0.16 35.33 5.62
N PHE A 57 1.05 35.32 6.18
CA PHE A 57 1.44 34.45 7.29
C PHE A 57 1.46 35.14 8.66
N GLY A 58 1.43 36.48 8.71
CA GLY A 58 1.48 37.27 9.95
C GLY A 58 2.68 36.96 10.85
N ASP A 59 2.59 37.33 12.12
CA ASP A 59 3.61 37.04 13.14
C ASP A 59 3.52 35.60 13.68
N THR A 60 2.41 34.90 13.42
CA THR A 60 2.17 33.52 13.88
C THR A 60 2.77 32.47 12.95
N PHE A 61 3.33 32.87 11.80
CA PHE A 61 3.83 32.00 10.73
C PHE A 61 2.83 30.93 10.28
N GLN A 62 1.54 31.14 10.53
CA GLN A 62 0.45 30.25 10.13
C GLN A 62 -0.35 30.92 9.01
N LEU A 63 -0.67 30.15 7.98
CA LEU A 63 -1.37 30.66 6.80
C LEU A 63 -2.74 31.23 7.18
N ASN A 64 -2.91 32.54 7.07
CA ASN A 64 -4.20 33.17 7.24
C ASN A 64 -4.99 33.12 5.93
N GLN A 65 -5.99 32.24 5.86
CA GLN A 65 -6.78 32.01 4.64
C GLN A 65 -7.58 33.24 4.18
N THR A 66 -7.98 34.14 5.08
CA THR A 66 -8.69 35.37 4.69
C THR A 66 -7.73 36.36 4.05
N ALA A 67 -6.54 36.56 4.63
CA ALA A 67 -5.50 37.41 4.06
C ALA A 67 -4.97 36.89 2.71
N LEU A 68 -4.84 35.55 2.56
CA LEU A 68 -4.46 34.94 1.27
C LEU A 68 -5.50 35.22 0.16
N ASN A 69 -6.80 35.25 0.50
CA ASN A 69 -7.84 35.54 -0.47
C ASN A 69 -7.84 37.00 -0.91
N GLU A 70 -7.39 37.92 -0.06
CA GLU A 70 -7.25 39.35 -0.36
C GLU A 70 -5.99 39.66 -1.19
N VAL A 71 -4.84 39.05 -0.83
CA VAL A 71 -3.55 39.28 -1.50
C VAL A 71 -3.40 38.47 -2.80
N GLY A 72 -4.12 37.35 -2.91
CA GLY A 72 -4.05 36.43 -4.05
C GLY A 72 -2.93 35.40 -3.94
N LEU A 73 -2.87 34.46 -4.90
CA LEU A 73 -1.87 33.39 -4.89
C LEU A 73 -0.50 33.92 -5.37
N PRO A 74 0.61 33.41 -4.81
CA PRO A 74 1.93 33.72 -5.32
C PRO A 74 2.15 33.05 -6.68
N ALA A 75 2.65 33.83 -7.64
CA ALA A 75 3.11 33.38 -8.94
C ALA A 75 4.60 33.05 -8.90
N LEU A 76 4.99 31.97 -9.57
CA LEU A 76 6.38 31.57 -9.78
C LEU A 76 6.85 32.09 -11.13
N THR A 77 8.12 32.48 -11.22
CA THR A 77 8.75 32.79 -12.50
C THR A 77 8.84 31.54 -13.37
N GLY A 78 8.85 31.73 -14.69
CA GLY A 78 9.01 30.62 -15.65
C GLY A 78 10.30 29.82 -15.41
N SER A 79 11.39 30.48 -14.99
CA SER A 79 12.64 29.83 -14.62
C SER A 79 12.53 28.96 -13.38
N ASN A 80 11.83 29.43 -12.33
CA ASN A 80 11.66 28.68 -11.08
C ASN A 80 10.70 27.50 -11.27
N ALA A 81 9.63 27.69 -12.04
CA ALA A 81 8.73 26.61 -12.42
C ALA A 81 9.45 25.52 -13.23
N TRP A 82 10.29 25.91 -14.20
CA TRP A 82 11.13 24.99 -14.97
C TRP A 82 12.11 24.22 -14.07
N ALA A 83 12.80 24.91 -13.16
CA ALA A 83 13.70 24.27 -12.21
C ALA A 83 12.99 23.22 -11.35
N ASN A 84 11.84 23.54 -10.76
CA ASN A 84 11.03 22.60 -9.97
C ASN A 84 10.54 21.40 -10.80
N LEU A 85 10.20 21.62 -12.07
CA LEU A 85 9.80 20.55 -12.99
C LEU A 85 10.96 19.62 -13.31
N THR A 86 12.13 20.16 -13.66
CA THR A 86 13.34 19.36 -13.94
C THR A 86 13.85 18.61 -12.72
N ALA A 87 13.77 19.21 -11.52
CA ALA A 87 14.10 18.53 -10.27
C ALA A 87 13.17 17.33 -10.04
N ASN A 88 11.87 17.49 -10.29
CA ASN A 88 10.90 16.39 -10.21
C ASN A 88 11.15 15.27 -11.23
N LEU A 89 11.60 15.60 -12.44
CA LEU A 89 11.99 14.64 -13.47
C LEU A 89 13.30 13.92 -13.09
N SER A 90 14.29 14.63 -12.55
CA SER A 90 15.53 14.01 -12.06
C SER A 90 15.26 12.99 -10.95
N ALA A 91 14.30 13.25 -10.07
CA ALA A 91 13.86 12.30 -9.06
C ALA A 91 13.24 11.02 -9.66
N MET A 92 12.75 11.07 -10.90
CA MET A 92 12.23 9.89 -11.61
C MET A 92 13.31 9.05 -12.27
N GLN A 93 14.52 9.60 -12.50
CA GLN A 93 15.66 8.84 -13.03
C GLN A 93 16.12 7.72 -12.09
N LYS A 94 15.67 7.73 -10.82
CA LYS A 94 15.87 6.61 -9.89
C LYS A 94 15.19 5.33 -10.37
N TYR A 95 14.16 5.43 -11.20
CA TYR A 95 13.44 4.28 -11.73
C TYR A 95 13.86 3.97 -13.15
N ASP A 96 14.18 2.72 -13.41
CA ASP A 96 14.43 2.27 -14.77
C ASP A 96 13.19 2.44 -15.64
N GLU A 97 13.37 3.03 -16.81
CA GLU A 97 12.31 3.08 -17.83
C GLU A 97 11.98 1.68 -18.37
N ALA A 98 10.78 1.56 -18.94
CA ALA A 98 10.41 0.36 -19.68
C ALA A 98 11.21 0.33 -21.00
N PRO A 99 11.99 -0.72 -21.27
CA PRO A 99 12.74 -0.82 -22.52
C PRO A 99 11.82 -0.72 -23.73
N TRP A 100 12.23 0.03 -24.76
CA TRP A 100 11.42 0.20 -25.99
C TRP A 100 11.05 -1.12 -26.66
N TRP A 101 11.90 -2.15 -26.51
CA TRP A 101 11.64 -3.48 -27.07
C TRP A 101 10.43 -4.18 -26.41
N TRP A 102 10.01 -3.82 -25.19
CA TRP A 102 8.77 -4.34 -24.60
C TRP A 102 7.53 -3.88 -25.39
N TYR A 103 7.51 -2.61 -25.80
CA TYR A 103 6.46 -2.06 -26.65
C TYR A 103 6.49 -2.67 -28.04
N VAL A 104 7.68 -2.90 -28.59
CA VAL A 104 7.83 -3.57 -29.90
C VAL A 104 7.41 -5.03 -29.83
N ILE A 105 7.74 -5.76 -28.76
CA ILE A 105 7.24 -7.12 -28.55
C ILE A 105 5.72 -7.13 -28.43
N LEU A 106 5.12 -6.22 -27.64
CA LEU A 106 3.65 -6.13 -27.58
C LEU A 106 3.03 -5.83 -28.93
N LEU A 107 3.61 -4.91 -29.71
CA LEU A 107 3.16 -4.58 -31.05
C LEU A 107 3.26 -5.80 -31.98
N VAL A 108 4.38 -6.51 -31.95
CA VAL A 108 4.60 -7.73 -32.74
C VAL A 108 3.66 -8.84 -32.30
N LEU A 109 3.44 -9.05 -30.99
CA LEU A 109 2.49 -10.03 -30.48
C LEU A 109 1.06 -9.69 -30.88
N ALA A 110 0.65 -8.43 -30.78
CA ALA A 110 -0.67 -7.98 -31.20
C ALA A 110 -0.88 -8.10 -32.72
N PHE A 111 0.19 -7.88 -33.51
CA PHE A 111 0.12 -7.92 -34.97
C PHE A 111 0.21 -9.35 -35.54
N PHE A 112 1.07 -10.22 -34.95
CA PHE A 112 1.44 -11.52 -35.52
C PHE A 112 1.09 -12.76 -34.67
N ALA A 113 0.98 -12.69 -33.34
CA ALA A 113 1.06 -13.91 -32.52
C ALA A 113 -0.17 -14.83 -32.60
N GLU A 114 0.10 -16.08 -32.96
CA GLU A 114 -0.65 -17.27 -32.57
C GLU A 114 -0.40 -17.52 -31.06
N SER A 115 -1.46 -17.60 -30.26
CA SER A 115 -1.33 -17.88 -28.82
C SER A 115 -0.81 -19.30 -28.59
N PRO A 116 0.15 -19.53 -27.66
CA PRO A 116 0.63 -20.87 -27.32
C PRO A 116 -0.31 -21.63 -26.36
N VAL A 117 -1.47 -21.06 -26.01
CA VAL A 117 -2.50 -21.75 -25.24
C VAL A 117 -3.23 -22.74 -26.14
N ALA A 118 -2.86 -24.01 -26.04
CA ALA A 118 -3.58 -25.11 -26.65
C ALA A 118 -5.05 -25.07 -26.19
N ASN A 119 -5.97 -24.90 -27.15
CA ASN A 119 -7.43 -25.04 -27.04
C ASN A 119 -8.29 -23.79 -26.78
N SER A 120 -7.87 -22.56 -27.16
CA SER A 120 -8.82 -21.46 -27.34
C SER A 120 -8.74 -20.84 -28.74
N GLU A 121 -9.89 -20.62 -29.38
CA GLU A 121 -10.01 -20.06 -30.74
C GLU A 121 -9.76 -18.53 -30.80
N ALA A 122 -8.99 -17.97 -29.86
CA ALA A 122 -8.67 -16.55 -29.83
C ALA A 122 -7.44 -16.24 -30.70
N LYS A 123 -7.69 -15.89 -31.96
CA LYS A 123 -6.75 -15.23 -32.89
C LYS A 123 -6.94 -13.71 -32.71
N LEU A 124 -5.90 -12.85 -32.83
CA LEU A 124 -6.05 -11.44 -32.38
C LEU A 124 -5.89 -10.32 -33.44
N GLY A 125 -5.07 -10.46 -34.49
CA GLY A 125 -4.89 -9.37 -35.48
C GLY A 125 -5.09 -9.82 -36.92
N LEU A 126 -3.97 -10.07 -37.62
CA LEU A 126 -3.97 -10.51 -39.02
C LEU A 126 -4.66 -11.88 -39.22
N ILE A 127 -4.56 -12.79 -38.24
CA ILE A 127 -5.13 -14.13 -38.30
C ILE A 127 -6.66 -14.10 -38.15
N VAL A 128 -7.24 -13.12 -37.44
CA VAL A 128 -8.70 -12.91 -37.38
C VAL A 128 -9.21 -12.46 -38.74
N VAL A 129 -8.47 -11.57 -39.41
CA VAL A 129 -8.81 -11.07 -40.74
C VAL A 129 -8.71 -12.18 -41.80
N LEU A 130 -7.76 -13.12 -41.64
CA LEU A 130 -7.53 -14.21 -42.59
C LEU A 130 -8.38 -15.47 -42.34
N LYS A 131 -8.73 -15.79 -41.09
CA LYS A 131 -9.49 -17.01 -40.72
C LYS A 131 -10.88 -16.73 -40.16
N GLY A 132 -11.14 -15.55 -39.63
CA GLY A 132 -12.49 -15.12 -39.26
C GLY A 132 -13.28 -14.85 -40.54
N GLN A 133 -14.58 -15.12 -40.54
CA GLN A 133 -15.49 -14.74 -41.64
C GLN A 133 -15.70 -13.21 -41.68
N THR A 134 -14.65 -12.42 -41.40
CA THR A 134 -14.66 -10.97 -41.48
C THR A 134 -14.49 -10.61 -42.95
N THR A 135 -15.42 -9.82 -43.50
CA THR A 135 -15.37 -9.38 -44.90
C THR A 135 -14.23 -8.38 -45.20
N LEU A 136 -13.30 -8.16 -44.27
CA LEU A 136 -12.22 -7.16 -44.34
C LEU A 136 -10.98 -7.74 -45.03
N PRO A 137 -10.40 -7.09 -46.04
CA PRO A 137 -9.10 -7.46 -46.60
C PRO A 137 -7.92 -7.16 -45.66
N TRP A 138 -6.84 -7.94 -45.77
CA TRP A 138 -5.63 -7.74 -44.96
C TRP A 138 -4.97 -6.36 -45.15
N TYR A 139 -5.05 -5.77 -46.34
CA TYR A 139 -4.48 -4.44 -46.61
C TYR A 139 -5.26 -3.33 -45.89
N SER A 140 -6.60 -3.46 -45.79
CA SER A 140 -7.45 -2.48 -45.11
C SER A 140 -7.15 -2.41 -43.61
N TYR A 141 -6.74 -3.53 -43.01
CA TYR A 141 -6.26 -3.57 -41.62
C TYR A 141 -5.00 -2.73 -41.42
N ILE A 142 -4.00 -2.85 -42.31
CA ILE A 142 -2.76 -2.06 -42.23
C ILE A 142 -3.05 -0.57 -42.42
N VAL A 143 -3.93 -0.24 -43.38
CA VAL A 143 -4.34 1.14 -43.63
C VAL A 143 -5.06 1.73 -42.42
N ALA A 144 -5.91 0.97 -41.73
CA ALA A 144 -6.58 1.41 -40.51
C ALA A 144 -5.58 1.78 -39.39
N LEU A 145 -4.56 0.93 -39.17
CA LEU A 145 -3.52 1.18 -38.17
C LEU A 145 -2.66 2.40 -38.50
N LEU A 146 -2.26 2.57 -39.77
CA LEU A 146 -1.49 3.74 -40.21
C LEU A 146 -2.28 5.03 -40.06
N LEU A 147 -3.57 5.01 -40.41
CA LEU A 147 -4.47 6.14 -40.25
C LEU A 147 -4.65 6.51 -38.78
N GLY A 148 -4.87 5.53 -37.91
CA GLY A 148 -4.93 5.74 -36.46
C GLY A 148 -3.62 6.35 -35.93
N ALA A 149 -2.46 5.76 -36.26
CA ALA A 149 -1.15 6.25 -35.83
C ALA A 149 -0.87 7.69 -36.29
N PHE A 150 -1.31 8.08 -37.49
CA PHE A 150 -1.16 9.44 -37.99
C PHE A 150 -2.04 10.44 -37.25
N ILE A 151 -3.28 10.08 -36.92
CA ILE A 151 -4.25 10.99 -36.27
C ILE A 151 -3.96 11.14 -34.76
N THR A 152 -3.43 10.11 -34.11
CA THR A 152 -3.21 10.07 -32.65
C THR A 152 -2.47 11.30 -32.09
N PRO A 153 -1.31 11.75 -32.63
CA PRO A 153 -0.62 12.93 -32.11
C PRO A 153 -1.47 14.20 -32.14
N PHE A 154 -2.22 14.43 -33.22
CA PHE A 154 -3.09 15.60 -33.36
C PHE A 154 -4.26 15.56 -32.37
N SER A 155 -4.87 14.38 -32.19
CA SER A 155 -5.94 14.17 -31.22
C SER A 155 -5.44 14.38 -29.79
N SER A 156 -4.24 13.90 -29.46
CA SER A 156 -3.62 14.09 -28.14
C SER A 156 -3.37 15.56 -27.79
N LEU A 157 -2.93 16.35 -28.77
CA LEU A 157 -2.72 17.78 -28.58
C LEU A 157 -4.04 18.53 -28.36
N LEU A 158 -5.09 18.16 -29.10
CA LEU A 158 -6.43 18.73 -28.93
C LEU A 158 -7.02 18.37 -27.57
N TYR A 159 -6.95 17.10 -27.16
CA TYR A 159 -7.42 16.65 -25.85
C TYR A 159 -6.71 17.38 -24.71
N ALA A 160 -5.39 17.57 -24.82
CA ALA A 160 -4.59 18.29 -23.83
C ALA A 160 -4.96 19.79 -23.71
N ARG A 161 -5.50 20.40 -24.77
CA ARG A 161 -5.88 21.82 -24.78
C ARG A 161 -7.34 22.07 -24.45
N LEU A 162 -8.24 21.26 -25.00
CA LEU A 162 -9.68 21.44 -24.89
C LEU A 162 -10.27 20.70 -23.66
N GLY A 163 -9.54 19.74 -23.10
CA GLY A 163 -10.03 18.88 -22.02
C GLY A 163 -11.12 17.89 -22.47
N ASN A 164 -11.51 17.92 -23.75
CA ASN A 164 -12.42 16.99 -24.38
C ASN A 164 -11.84 16.52 -25.73
N GLY A 165 -12.12 15.28 -26.09
CA GLY A 165 -11.67 14.67 -27.35
C GLY A 165 -12.60 15.02 -28.51
N VAL A 166 -12.06 14.97 -29.73
CA VAL A 166 -12.88 15.05 -30.95
C VAL A 166 -13.23 13.63 -31.36
N GLU A 167 -14.51 13.33 -31.55
CA GLU A 167 -14.95 12.01 -32.03
C GLU A 167 -14.52 11.79 -33.48
N THR A 168 -13.56 10.90 -33.69
CA THR A 168 -13.01 10.60 -35.04
C THR A 168 -13.66 9.37 -35.68
N ILE A 169 -14.68 8.79 -35.03
CA ILE A 169 -15.30 7.52 -35.46
C ILE A 169 -15.96 7.62 -36.83
N GLN A 170 -16.66 8.73 -37.12
CA GLN A 170 -17.32 8.95 -38.41
C GLN A 170 -16.32 9.18 -39.53
N LEU A 171 -15.21 9.88 -39.26
CA LEU A 171 -14.12 10.06 -40.22
C LEU A 171 -13.49 8.71 -40.59
N CYS A 172 -13.24 7.86 -39.59
CA CYS A 172 -12.70 6.52 -39.81
C CYS A 172 -13.66 5.65 -40.65
N LYS A 173 -14.96 5.70 -40.35
CA LYS A 173 -16.00 4.99 -41.14
C LYS A 173 -16.14 5.52 -42.56
N MET A 174 -15.96 6.82 -42.78
CA MET A 174 -15.94 7.42 -44.11
C MET A 174 -14.77 6.90 -44.95
N VAL A 175 -13.56 6.87 -44.37
CA VAL A 175 -12.37 6.34 -45.06
C VAL A 175 -12.53 4.84 -45.34
N ALA A 176 -13.03 4.08 -44.37
CA ALA A 176 -13.32 2.66 -44.54
C ALA A 176 -14.35 2.40 -45.66
N GLY A 177 -15.43 3.16 -45.72
CA GLY A 177 -16.45 3.05 -46.76
C GLY A 177 -15.94 3.43 -48.16
N ALA A 178 -14.91 4.26 -48.25
CA ALA A 178 -14.22 4.56 -49.50
C ALA A 178 -13.26 3.45 -49.94
N ILE A 179 -12.62 2.76 -49.00
CA ILE A 179 -11.66 1.66 -49.27
C ILE A 179 -12.39 0.36 -49.59
N ASP A 180 -13.40 -0.01 -48.80
CA ASP A 180 -14.15 -1.27 -48.89
C ASP A 180 -15.67 -1.02 -49.06
N PRO A 181 -16.12 -0.59 -50.25
CA PRO A 181 -17.53 -0.30 -50.48
C PRO A 181 -18.40 -1.56 -50.41
N GLY A 182 -19.62 -1.42 -49.89
CA GLY A 182 -20.63 -2.46 -49.80
C GLY A 182 -20.43 -3.50 -48.69
N ARG A 183 -19.43 -3.33 -47.81
CA ARG A 183 -19.09 -4.28 -46.74
C ARG A 183 -19.25 -3.65 -45.35
N PRO A 184 -20.45 -3.69 -44.72
CA PRO A 184 -20.69 -3.02 -43.44
C PRO A 184 -19.91 -3.61 -42.27
N VAL A 185 -19.71 -4.93 -42.24
CA VAL A 185 -18.93 -5.60 -41.19
C VAL A 185 -17.45 -5.21 -41.27
N ALA A 186 -16.90 -5.14 -42.49
CA ALA A 186 -15.54 -4.65 -42.72
C ALA A 186 -15.38 -3.19 -42.26
N ASN A 187 -16.35 -2.34 -42.55
CA ASN A 187 -16.36 -0.95 -42.08
C ASN A 187 -16.34 -0.85 -40.55
N LEU A 188 -17.13 -1.69 -39.87
CA LEU A 188 -17.17 -1.73 -38.41
C LEU A 188 -15.79 -2.11 -37.83
N TYR A 189 -15.17 -3.19 -38.33
CA TYR A 189 -13.81 -3.58 -37.91
C TYR A 189 -12.78 -2.50 -38.21
N PHE A 190 -12.77 -1.91 -39.42
CA PHE A 190 -11.82 -0.85 -39.76
C PHE A 190 -11.92 0.31 -38.76
N SER A 191 -13.13 0.73 -38.42
CA SER A 191 -13.36 1.83 -37.48
C SER A 191 -12.90 1.51 -36.06
N MET A 192 -13.04 0.26 -35.60
CA MET A 192 -12.51 -0.16 -34.28
C MET A 192 -10.98 -0.10 -34.25
N TRP A 193 -10.32 -0.65 -35.28
CA TRP A 193 -8.85 -0.69 -35.33
C TRP A 193 -8.19 0.69 -35.54
N SER A 194 -8.92 1.68 -36.05
CA SER A 194 -8.41 3.05 -36.21
C SER A 194 -8.82 3.99 -35.07
N HIS A 195 -10.11 4.06 -34.73
CA HIS A 195 -10.64 4.99 -33.72
C HIS A 195 -10.26 4.55 -32.31
N ASP A 196 -10.45 3.27 -31.98
CA ASP A 196 -10.21 2.81 -30.61
C ASP A 196 -8.72 2.83 -30.29
N LEU A 197 -7.84 2.66 -31.30
CA LEU A 197 -6.41 2.90 -31.15
C LEU A 197 -6.10 4.32 -30.67
N ILE A 198 -6.78 5.34 -31.21
CA ILE A 198 -6.62 6.74 -30.80
C ILE A 198 -7.10 6.90 -29.35
N ALA A 199 -8.30 6.39 -29.02
CA ALA A 199 -8.88 6.48 -27.68
C ALA A 199 -8.03 5.77 -26.62
N THR A 200 -7.55 4.55 -26.90
CA THR A 200 -6.66 3.80 -26.02
C THR A 200 -5.31 4.51 -25.84
N SER A 201 -4.75 5.12 -26.89
CA SER A 201 -3.52 5.90 -26.77
C SER A 201 -3.68 7.12 -25.88
N LEU A 202 -4.84 7.79 -25.91
CA LEU A 202 -5.15 8.93 -25.04
C LEU A 202 -5.24 8.49 -23.56
N ASN A 203 -5.98 7.41 -23.29
CA ASN A 203 -6.10 6.85 -21.95
C ASN A 203 -4.75 6.40 -21.40
N LEU A 204 -3.95 5.71 -22.23
CA LEU A 204 -2.60 5.29 -21.88
C LEU A 204 -1.69 6.48 -21.52
N ALA A 205 -1.74 7.56 -22.30
CA ALA A 205 -0.97 8.78 -22.01
C ALA A 205 -1.42 9.46 -20.71
N SER A 206 -2.74 9.47 -20.43
CA SER A 206 -3.30 9.99 -19.18
C SER A 206 -2.83 9.17 -17.96
N ASP A 207 -2.83 7.85 -18.07
CA ASP A 207 -2.40 6.95 -17.01
C ASP A 207 -0.89 7.04 -16.76
N LEU A 208 -0.07 7.14 -17.80
CA LEU A 208 1.38 7.34 -17.67
C LEU A 208 1.70 8.65 -16.95
N LYS A 209 0.94 9.72 -17.26
CA LYS A 209 1.05 11.01 -16.57
C LYS A 209 0.65 10.90 -15.11
N LEU A 210 -0.44 10.20 -14.79
CA LEU A 210 -0.85 9.95 -13.41
C LEU A 210 0.20 9.11 -12.65
N GLY A 211 0.74 8.08 -13.28
CA GLY A 211 1.82 7.26 -12.74
C GLY A 211 3.08 8.08 -12.43
N GLN A 212 3.39 9.07 -13.28
CA GLN A 212 4.46 10.03 -13.00
C GLN A 212 4.15 10.92 -11.78
N TYR A 213 2.91 11.37 -11.61
CA TYR A 213 2.53 12.15 -10.43
C TYR A 213 2.57 11.33 -9.14
N LEU A 214 2.15 10.08 -9.20
CA LEU A 214 2.14 9.16 -8.07
C LEU A 214 3.51 8.50 -7.79
N LYS A 215 4.53 8.82 -8.60
CA LYS A 215 5.90 8.28 -8.46
C LYS A 215 5.95 6.75 -8.54
N ILE A 216 5.12 6.16 -9.39
CA ILE A 216 5.07 4.71 -9.62
C ILE A 216 6.13 4.32 -10.66
N PRO A 217 6.91 3.23 -10.45
CA PRO A 217 7.90 2.78 -11.43
C PRO A 217 7.29 2.50 -12.82
N PRO A 218 7.87 3.00 -13.93
CA PRO A 218 7.30 2.85 -15.28
C PRO A 218 7.11 1.40 -15.72
N ARG A 219 8.05 0.50 -15.35
CA ARG A 219 7.95 -0.95 -15.63
C ARG A 219 6.74 -1.61 -14.96
N VAL A 220 6.39 -1.16 -13.76
CA VAL A 220 5.22 -1.67 -13.03
C VAL A 220 3.96 -1.16 -13.69
N MET A 221 3.91 0.13 -14.06
CA MET A 221 2.78 0.72 -14.78
C MET A 221 2.48 -0.03 -16.08
N PHE A 222 3.50 -0.30 -16.89
CA PHE A 222 3.36 -1.08 -18.11
C PHE A 222 2.74 -2.46 -17.86
N LEU A 223 3.24 -3.21 -16.88
CA LEU A 223 2.71 -4.56 -16.59
C LEU A 223 1.31 -4.54 -16.02
N THR A 224 1.00 -3.58 -15.14
CA THR A 224 -0.36 -3.43 -14.60
C THR A 224 -1.38 -3.07 -15.68
N GLN A 225 -0.99 -2.28 -16.69
CA GLN A 225 -1.83 -1.94 -17.83
C GLN A 225 -2.05 -3.16 -18.75
N VAL A 226 -0.99 -3.92 -19.04
CA VAL A 226 -1.10 -5.17 -19.81
C VAL A 226 -1.99 -6.17 -19.08
N TRP A 227 -1.83 -6.32 -17.76
CA TRP A 227 -2.68 -7.19 -16.97
C TRP A 227 -4.15 -6.74 -16.96
N GLY A 228 -4.39 -5.45 -16.71
CA GLY A 228 -5.74 -4.88 -16.69
C GLY A 228 -6.46 -5.00 -18.03
N THR A 229 -5.74 -4.86 -19.15
CA THR A 229 -6.32 -5.05 -20.49
C THR A 229 -6.66 -6.51 -20.76
N ILE A 230 -5.82 -7.47 -20.38
CA ILE A 230 -6.11 -8.91 -20.53
C ILE A 230 -7.36 -9.30 -19.73
N VAL A 231 -7.41 -8.93 -18.45
CA VAL A 231 -8.56 -9.22 -17.58
C VAL A 231 -9.81 -8.52 -18.10
N GLY A 232 -9.70 -7.25 -18.47
CA GLY A 232 -10.80 -6.45 -19.02
C GLY A 232 -11.39 -7.07 -20.29
N VAL A 233 -10.56 -7.57 -21.21
CA VAL A 233 -11.04 -8.23 -22.44
C VAL A 233 -11.84 -9.48 -22.11
N VAL A 234 -11.36 -10.34 -21.21
CA VAL A 234 -12.07 -11.58 -20.83
C VAL A 234 -13.41 -11.26 -20.18
N VAL A 235 -13.42 -10.36 -19.19
CA VAL A 235 -14.65 -10.00 -18.46
C VAL A 235 -15.65 -9.32 -19.38
N ASN A 236 -15.22 -8.33 -20.18
CA ASN A 236 -16.11 -7.64 -21.11
C ASN A 236 -16.68 -8.58 -22.17
N TYR A 237 -15.90 -9.54 -22.66
CA TYR A 237 -16.37 -10.54 -23.62
C TYR A 237 -17.44 -11.45 -23.02
N VAL A 238 -17.19 -12.02 -21.84
CA VAL A 238 -18.14 -12.90 -21.13
C VAL A 238 -19.44 -12.16 -20.82
N VAL A 239 -19.34 -10.93 -20.30
CA VAL A 239 -20.50 -10.09 -19.99
C VAL A 239 -21.27 -9.74 -21.26
N MET A 240 -20.59 -9.36 -22.34
CA MET A 240 -21.27 -9.02 -23.60
C MET A 240 -22.02 -10.21 -24.19
N ILE A 241 -21.42 -11.42 -24.22
CA ILE A 241 -22.13 -12.63 -24.67
C ILE A 241 -23.33 -12.92 -23.79
N SER A 242 -23.15 -12.88 -22.47
CA SER A 242 -24.23 -13.14 -21.53
C SER A 242 -25.41 -12.17 -21.71
N ILE A 243 -25.15 -10.89 -21.94
CA ILE A 243 -26.19 -9.88 -22.17
C ILE A 243 -26.89 -10.11 -23.52
N VAL A 244 -26.11 -10.36 -24.58
CA VAL A 244 -26.66 -10.55 -25.93
C VAL A 244 -27.51 -11.82 -26.00
N ASP A 245 -27.09 -12.91 -25.35
CA ASP A 245 -27.86 -14.17 -25.32
C ASP A 245 -29.14 -14.03 -24.48
N ALA A 246 -29.10 -13.28 -23.39
CA ALA A 246 -30.24 -13.11 -22.49
C ALA A 246 -31.28 -12.09 -23.00
N GLN A 247 -30.85 -11.00 -23.64
CA GLN A 247 -31.69 -9.81 -23.91
C GLN A 247 -31.76 -9.41 -25.40
N ARG A 248 -31.49 -10.35 -26.31
CA ARG A 248 -31.40 -10.10 -27.76
C ARG A 248 -32.59 -9.34 -28.34
N ASP A 249 -33.81 -9.75 -28.01
CA ASP A 249 -35.03 -9.20 -28.61
C ASP A 249 -35.27 -7.75 -28.16
N ILE A 250 -34.92 -7.43 -26.91
CA ILE A 250 -35.00 -6.07 -26.36
C ILE A 250 -33.95 -5.17 -27.00
N LEU A 251 -32.73 -5.68 -27.21
CA LEU A 251 -31.63 -4.92 -27.83
C LEU A 251 -31.88 -4.60 -29.31
N LEU A 252 -32.75 -5.32 -30.00
CA LEU A 252 -33.17 -5.02 -31.37
C LEU A 252 -34.29 -3.97 -31.45
N SER A 253 -35.00 -3.73 -30.36
CA SER A 253 -36.06 -2.71 -30.32
C SER A 253 -35.46 -1.29 -30.36
N PRO A 254 -36.01 -0.35 -31.17
CA PRO A 254 -35.53 1.04 -31.21
C PRO A 254 -35.84 1.83 -29.93
N GLU A 255 -36.89 1.45 -29.20
CA GLU A 255 -37.35 2.14 -27.99
C GLU A 255 -36.64 1.62 -26.73
N GLY A 256 -36.17 0.37 -26.74
CA GLY A 256 -35.57 -0.29 -25.58
C GLY A 256 -36.56 -0.45 -24.41
N THR A 257 -36.04 -0.83 -23.26
CA THR A 257 -36.73 -0.74 -21.97
C THR A 257 -36.05 0.32 -21.10
N ASN A 258 -36.65 0.65 -19.95
CA ASN A 258 -36.01 1.51 -18.95
C ASN A 258 -34.68 0.95 -18.39
N VAL A 259 -34.35 -0.30 -18.69
CA VAL A 259 -33.21 -1.06 -18.15
C VAL A 259 -32.17 -1.35 -19.23
N TRP A 260 -32.63 -1.88 -20.36
CA TRP A 260 -31.78 -2.28 -21.48
C TRP A 260 -32.13 -1.48 -22.73
N SER A 261 -31.14 -0.80 -23.30
CA SER A 261 -31.26 -0.08 -24.56
C SER A 261 -30.18 -0.52 -25.54
N GLY A 262 -30.59 -0.91 -26.75
CA GLY A 262 -29.70 -1.22 -27.85
C GLY A 262 -29.14 0.01 -28.59
N GLN A 263 -29.46 1.22 -28.15
CA GLN A 263 -29.22 2.48 -28.88
C GLN A 263 -27.78 2.62 -29.38
N GLN A 264 -26.78 2.37 -28.52
CA GLN A 264 -25.38 2.53 -28.90
C GLN A 264 -24.96 1.51 -29.96
N VAL A 265 -25.37 0.25 -29.81
CA VAL A 265 -25.05 -0.84 -30.76
C VAL A 265 -25.75 -0.60 -32.10
N GLN A 266 -27.03 -0.18 -32.06
CA GLN A 266 -27.80 0.16 -33.25
C GLN A 266 -27.26 1.40 -33.98
N SER A 267 -26.81 2.42 -33.26
CA SER A 267 -26.17 3.62 -33.83
C SER A 267 -24.86 3.25 -34.54
N VAL A 268 -24.00 2.44 -33.89
CA VAL A 268 -22.75 1.98 -34.48
C VAL A 268 -23.00 1.15 -35.74
N ASN A 269 -23.99 0.25 -35.71
CA ASN A 269 -24.40 -0.58 -36.85
C ASN A 269 -25.00 0.26 -37.99
N SER A 270 -25.95 1.15 -37.69
CA SER A 270 -26.59 2.03 -38.68
C SER A 270 -25.55 2.90 -39.40
N ALA A 271 -24.62 3.49 -38.65
CA ALA A 271 -23.52 4.26 -39.22
C ALA A 271 -22.56 3.38 -40.06
N ALA A 272 -22.28 2.14 -39.66
CA ALA A 272 -21.46 1.23 -40.44
C ALA A 272 -22.12 0.87 -41.79
N VAL A 273 -23.43 0.64 -41.77
CA VAL A 273 -24.23 0.35 -42.97
C VAL A 273 -24.29 1.56 -43.91
N THR A 274 -24.64 2.76 -43.41
CA THR A 274 -24.76 3.95 -44.27
C THR A 274 -23.43 4.35 -44.91
N TRP A 275 -22.32 4.27 -44.17
CA TRP A 275 -20.99 4.53 -44.73
C TRP A 275 -20.48 3.42 -45.65
N SER A 276 -20.90 2.17 -45.47
CA SER A 276 -20.59 1.12 -46.45
C SER A 276 -21.27 1.34 -47.80
N LEU A 277 -22.38 2.10 -47.82
CA LEU A 277 -23.10 2.55 -49.02
C LEU A 277 -22.69 3.98 -49.43
N ALA A 278 -21.50 4.46 -49.03
CA ALA A 278 -21.11 5.86 -49.20
C ALA A 278 -21.20 6.37 -50.64
N LYS A 279 -20.88 5.55 -51.64
CA LYS A 279 -20.97 5.95 -53.05
C LYS A 279 -22.41 6.25 -53.51
N GLU A 280 -23.38 5.48 -53.02
CA GLU A 280 -24.80 5.62 -53.38
C GLU A 280 -25.50 6.69 -52.54
N LEU A 281 -25.15 6.76 -51.26
CA LEU A 281 -25.81 7.64 -50.29
C LEU A 281 -25.20 9.04 -50.22
N TYR A 282 -23.87 9.11 -50.28
CA TYR A 282 -23.07 10.34 -50.08
C TYR A 282 -22.29 10.79 -51.34
N GLY A 283 -22.41 10.06 -52.46
CA GLY A 283 -21.82 10.48 -53.74
C GLY A 283 -22.47 11.75 -54.31
N PRO A 284 -21.90 12.36 -55.37
CA PRO A 284 -22.41 13.59 -55.96
C PRO A 284 -23.87 13.54 -56.45
N SER A 285 -24.36 12.34 -56.77
CA SER A 285 -25.75 12.07 -57.17
C SER A 285 -26.62 11.49 -56.04
N GLY A 286 -26.08 11.33 -54.84
CA GLY A 286 -26.76 10.74 -53.70
C GLY A 286 -27.58 11.78 -52.91
N PRO A 287 -28.62 11.35 -52.17
CA PRO A 287 -29.50 12.26 -51.41
C PRO A 287 -28.78 12.99 -50.26
N TYR A 288 -27.63 12.51 -49.79
CA TYR A 288 -26.92 13.03 -48.62
C TYR A 288 -25.50 13.53 -48.92
N PHE A 289 -25.25 14.03 -50.14
CA PHE A 289 -23.94 14.58 -50.56
C PHE A 289 -23.38 15.66 -49.61
N ILE A 290 -24.25 16.42 -48.93
CA ILE A 290 -23.83 17.48 -48.00
C ILE A 290 -23.07 16.94 -46.78
N ILE A 291 -23.25 15.66 -46.42
CA ILE A 291 -22.70 15.10 -45.17
C ILE A 291 -21.16 15.01 -45.21
N PRO A 292 -20.50 14.43 -46.23
CA PRO A 292 -19.03 14.53 -46.35
C PRO A 292 -18.54 15.97 -46.54
N MET A 293 -19.30 16.81 -47.25
CA MET A 293 -18.95 18.22 -47.46
C MET A 293 -18.99 19.05 -46.17
N SER A 294 -19.64 18.56 -45.11
CA SER A 294 -19.67 19.21 -43.80
C SER A 294 -18.28 19.42 -43.19
N LEU A 295 -17.28 18.58 -43.53
CA LEU A 295 -15.88 18.76 -43.12
C LEU A 295 -15.28 20.05 -43.68
N MET A 296 -15.58 20.34 -44.97
CA MET A 296 -15.13 21.58 -45.62
C MET A 296 -15.94 22.78 -45.14
N ILE A 297 -17.25 22.61 -44.95
CA ILE A 297 -18.12 23.67 -44.44
C ILE A 297 -17.71 24.06 -43.02
N GLY A 298 -17.35 23.11 -42.15
CA GLY A 298 -16.91 23.37 -40.77
C GLY A 298 -15.57 24.13 -40.67
N MET A 299 -14.72 24.03 -41.70
CA MET A 299 -13.46 24.79 -41.77
C MET A 299 -13.70 26.29 -41.95
N VAL A 300 -14.80 26.67 -42.61
CA VAL A 300 -15.07 28.09 -42.92
C VAL A 300 -15.38 28.91 -41.65
N PRO A 301 -16.35 28.54 -40.78
CA PRO A 301 -16.62 29.28 -39.56
C PRO A 301 -15.45 29.30 -38.57
N THR A 302 -14.69 28.21 -38.48
CA THR A 302 -13.53 28.14 -37.58
C THR A 302 -12.38 29.03 -38.07
N PHE A 303 -12.14 29.09 -39.38
CA PHE A 303 -11.18 30.02 -39.98
C PHE A 303 -11.64 31.49 -39.82
N LEU A 304 -12.92 31.76 -40.03
CA LEU A 304 -13.49 33.10 -39.80
C LEU A 304 -13.36 33.52 -38.33
N GLN A 305 -13.62 32.62 -37.38
CA GLN A 305 -13.43 32.90 -35.96
C GLN A 305 -11.97 33.19 -35.62
N TRP A 306 -11.02 32.45 -36.18
CA TRP A 306 -9.59 32.73 -36.00
C TRP A 306 -9.21 34.13 -36.52
N LEU A 307 -9.75 34.52 -37.68
CA LEU A 307 -9.52 35.83 -38.28
C LEU A 307 -10.13 36.95 -37.41
N ILE A 308 -11.34 36.74 -36.88
CA ILE A 308 -12.00 37.65 -35.93
C ILE A 308 -11.19 37.76 -34.63
N ALA A 309 -10.73 36.65 -34.05
CA ALA A 309 -9.94 36.63 -32.83
C ALA A 309 -8.60 37.36 -32.99
N LYS A 310 -7.98 37.26 -34.18
CA LYS A 310 -6.74 37.97 -34.51
C LYS A 310 -6.97 39.48 -34.69
N ARG A 311 -8.15 39.89 -35.13
CA ARG A 311 -8.48 41.31 -35.41
C ARG A 311 -9.12 42.04 -34.23
N TRP A 312 -9.91 41.33 -33.42
CA TRP A 312 -10.62 41.85 -32.25
C TRP A 312 -10.51 40.84 -31.10
N PRO A 313 -9.64 41.10 -30.11
CA PRO A 313 -9.47 40.20 -28.96
C PRO A 313 -10.67 40.25 -27.98
N TYR A 314 -11.49 41.31 -28.02
CA TYR A 314 -12.67 41.47 -27.16
C TYR A 314 -13.89 41.88 -27.99
N ILE A 315 -15.02 41.20 -27.75
CA ILE A 315 -16.34 41.59 -28.25
C ILE A 315 -17.24 41.77 -27.03
N GLY A 316 -17.46 43.02 -26.61
CA GLY A 316 -18.19 43.35 -25.39
C GLY A 316 -17.48 42.80 -24.12
N PRO A 317 -18.21 42.11 -23.20
CA PRO A 317 -17.61 41.54 -21.99
C PRO A 317 -16.94 40.17 -22.22
N VAL A 318 -17.00 39.62 -23.44
CA VAL A 318 -16.50 38.27 -23.75
C VAL A 318 -15.21 38.35 -24.56
N LYS A 319 -14.22 37.59 -24.10
CA LYS A 319 -12.97 37.33 -24.80
C LYS A 319 -13.22 36.40 -25.98
N VAL A 320 -12.84 36.79 -27.19
CA VAL A 320 -13.19 36.02 -28.41
C VAL A 320 -12.54 34.63 -28.43
N ASP A 321 -11.38 34.51 -27.77
CA ASP A 321 -10.63 33.29 -27.51
C ASP A 321 -11.33 32.30 -26.55
N THR A 322 -12.36 32.71 -25.79
CA THR A 322 -13.10 31.78 -24.91
C THR A 322 -14.27 31.07 -25.60
N ILE A 323 -14.65 31.51 -26.80
CA ILE A 323 -15.69 30.84 -27.59
C ILE A 323 -15.02 29.70 -28.36
N MET A 324 -15.54 28.48 -28.25
CA MET A 324 -15.00 27.31 -28.95
C MET A 324 -16.03 26.77 -29.93
N LEU A 325 -16.03 27.29 -31.17
CA LEU A 325 -16.99 26.84 -32.21
C LEU A 325 -16.99 25.33 -32.46
N PRO A 326 -15.84 24.62 -32.50
CA PRO A 326 -15.83 23.17 -32.69
C PRO A 326 -16.64 22.41 -31.63
N VAL A 327 -16.56 22.86 -30.37
CA VAL A 327 -17.32 22.27 -29.25
C VAL A 327 -18.81 22.56 -29.41
N ILE A 328 -19.17 23.77 -29.81
CA ILE A 328 -20.56 24.15 -30.08
C ILE A 328 -21.16 23.28 -31.19
N TYR A 329 -20.43 23.07 -32.30
CA TYR A 329 -20.89 22.19 -33.39
C TYR A 329 -21.00 20.73 -32.96
N MET A 330 -20.04 20.24 -32.17
CA MET A 330 -20.08 18.88 -31.64
C MET A 330 -21.35 18.65 -30.80
N TYR A 331 -21.65 19.51 -29.83
CA TYR A 331 -22.86 19.38 -29.01
C TYR A 331 -24.16 19.68 -29.77
N SER A 332 -24.11 20.48 -30.84
CA SER A 332 -25.26 20.68 -31.73
C SER A 332 -25.67 19.40 -32.47
N SER A 333 -24.75 18.44 -32.63
CA SER A 333 -25.02 17.17 -33.32
C SER A 333 -25.54 16.05 -32.39
N TRP A 334 -25.50 16.25 -31.08
CA TRP A 334 -25.72 15.17 -30.09
C TRP A 334 -27.19 14.80 -29.86
N MET A 335 -28.15 15.60 -30.33
CA MET A 335 -29.57 15.49 -29.98
C MET A 335 -30.38 14.49 -30.83
N THR A 336 -29.73 13.49 -31.42
CA THR A 336 -30.39 12.47 -32.28
C THR A 336 -30.87 11.23 -31.51
N ALA A 337 -30.70 11.18 -30.19
CA ALA A 337 -31.11 10.06 -29.33
C ALA A 337 -32.44 10.34 -28.59
N GLY A 338 -33.20 9.29 -28.28
CA GLY A 338 -34.57 9.41 -27.73
C GLY A 338 -34.68 9.80 -26.25
N VAL A 339 -33.58 9.76 -25.47
CA VAL A 339 -33.59 10.07 -24.03
C VAL A 339 -32.72 11.29 -23.76
N ASN A 340 -33.35 12.44 -23.51
CA ASN A 340 -32.68 13.74 -23.35
C ASN A 340 -32.68 14.27 -21.91
N SER A 341 -33.15 13.48 -20.93
CA SER A 341 -33.32 13.91 -19.53
C SER A 341 -31.99 14.26 -18.83
N THR A 342 -30.87 13.69 -19.28
CA THR A 342 -29.53 13.93 -18.72
C THR A 342 -28.95 15.29 -19.09
N ILE A 343 -29.39 15.89 -20.19
CA ILE A 343 -28.85 17.16 -20.68
C ILE A 343 -29.23 18.28 -19.71
N LEU A 344 -30.50 18.36 -19.32
CA LEU A 344 -30.99 19.40 -18.43
C LEU A 344 -30.37 19.29 -17.03
N SER A 345 -30.19 18.07 -16.52
CA SER A 345 -29.49 17.86 -15.25
C SER A 345 -28.01 18.24 -15.32
N SER A 346 -27.30 17.91 -16.40
CA SER A 346 -25.90 18.33 -16.58
C SER A 346 -25.74 19.85 -16.67
N ILE A 347 -26.68 20.55 -17.32
CA ILE A 347 -26.69 22.01 -17.41
C ILE A 347 -26.95 22.60 -16.02
N LEU A 348 -27.94 22.06 -15.29
CA LEU A 348 -28.28 22.56 -13.96
C LEU A 348 -27.11 22.39 -12.98
N VAL A 349 -26.49 21.21 -12.94
CA VAL A 349 -25.29 20.97 -12.13
C VAL A 349 -24.13 21.88 -12.57
N GLY A 350 -23.94 22.04 -13.88
CA GLY A 350 -22.92 22.94 -14.43
C GLY A 350 -23.13 24.39 -14.01
N VAL A 351 -24.35 24.92 -14.09
CA VAL A 351 -24.70 26.29 -13.67
C VAL A 351 -24.55 26.44 -12.15
N VAL A 352 -25.06 25.49 -11.37
CA VAL A 352 -24.93 25.53 -9.90
C VAL A 352 -23.46 25.48 -9.48
N SER A 353 -22.65 24.61 -10.07
CA SER A 353 -21.22 24.49 -9.74
C SER A 353 -20.40 25.69 -10.26
N GLN A 354 -20.52 26.03 -11.54
CA GLN A 354 -19.63 27.01 -12.19
C GLN A 354 -20.06 28.46 -12.02
N VAL A 355 -21.37 28.73 -11.89
CA VAL A 355 -21.89 30.09 -11.73
C VAL A 355 -22.17 30.37 -10.26
N TRP A 356 -23.04 29.59 -9.61
CA TRP A 356 -23.45 29.89 -8.23
C TRP A 356 -22.35 29.59 -7.21
N LEU A 357 -21.83 28.36 -7.18
CA LEU A 357 -20.85 27.93 -6.18
C LEU A 357 -19.53 28.67 -6.30
N ARG A 358 -19.09 28.92 -7.55
CA ARG A 358 -17.85 29.66 -7.83
C ARG A 358 -17.94 31.14 -7.45
N GLN A 359 -19.09 31.79 -7.62
CA GLN A 359 -19.26 33.21 -7.30
C GLN A 359 -19.55 33.45 -5.82
N TYR A 360 -20.41 32.65 -5.20
CA TYR A 360 -20.88 32.87 -3.82
C TYR A 360 -20.05 32.09 -2.78
N HIS A 361 -19.44 30.95 -3.12
CA HIS A 361 -18.66 30.11 -2.20
C HIS A 361 -17.32 29.62 -2.77
N PRO A 362 -16.40 30.53 -3.16
CA PRO A 362 -15.16 30.17 -3.87
C PRO A 362 -14.21 29.29 -3.06
N GLY A 363 -14.19 29.42 -1.72
CA GLY A 363 -13.38 28.57 -0.84
C GLY A 363 -13.83 27.12 -0.84
N TRP A 364 -15.15 26.88 -0.86
CA TRP A 364 -15.72 25.54 -0.96
C TRP A 364 -15.48 24.95 -2.35
N TYR A 365 -15.71 25.74 -3.40
CA TYR A 365 -15.50 25.33 -4.79
C TYR A 365 -14.05 24.85 -5.02
N LYS A 366 -13.04 25.62 -4.60
CA LYS A 366 -11.62 25.23 -4.78
C LYS A 366 -11.25 23.95 -4.03
N LYS A 367 -11.79 23.75 -2.82
CA LYS A 367 -11.39 22.65 -1.94
C LYS A 367 -12.14 21.34 -2.24
N TYR A 368 -13.41 21.43 -2.59
CA TYR A 368 -14.30 20.26 -2.62
C TYR A 368 -14.96 20.00 -3.98
N ASN A 369 -14.93 20.91 -4.95
CA ASN A 369 -15.64 20.68 -6.22
C ASN A 369 -15.11 19.46 -6.98
N TYR A 370 -13.79 19.21 -6.93
CA TYR A 370 -13.20 18.01 -7.53
C TYR A 370 -13.64 16.72 -6.81
N ILE A 371 -13.69 16.75 -5.48
CA ILE A 371 -14.13 15.62 -4.66
C ILE A 371 -15.63 15.36 -4.86
N LEU A 372 -16.45 16.42 -4.91
CA LEU A 372 -17.87 16.34 -5.21
C LEU A 372 -18.10 15.74 -6.61
N GLY A 373 -17.34 16.18 -7.61
CA GLY A 373 -17.38 15.59 -8.95
C GLY A 373 -17.08 14.10 -8.92
N GLY A 374 -15.96 13.70 -8.30
CA GLY A 374 -15.60 12.28 -8.17
C GLY A 374 -16.63 11.46 -7.36
N ALA A 375 -17.26 12.06 -6.35
CA ALA A 375 -18.31 11.41 -5.57
C ALA A 375 -19.63 11.28 -6.34
N LEU A 376 -20.00 12.27 -7.15
CA LEU A 376 -21.17 12.21 -8.03
C LEU A 376 -20.98 11.15 -9.13
N ASP A 377 -19.79 11.10 -9.75
CA ASP A 377 -19.46 10.09 -10.77
C ASP A 377 -19.48 8.68 -10.15
N GLY A 378 -18.75 8.47 -9.04
CA GLY A 378 -18.73 7.17 -8.35
C GLY A 378 -20.10 6.76 -7.81
N GLY A 379 -20.84 7.69 -7.21
CA GLY A 379 -22.19 7.48 -6.71
C GLY A 379 -23.17 7.14 -7.83
N SER A 380 -23.07 7.80 -8.99
CA SER A 380 -23.90 7.50 -10.15
C SER A 380 -23.64 6.09 -10.69
N GLN A 381 -22.38 5.65 -10.77
CA GLN A 381 -22.03 4.30 -11.22
C GLN A 381 -22.56 3.22 -10.26
N ILE A 382 -22.42 3.44 -8.94
CA ILE A 382 -22.97 2.52 -7.91
C ILE A 382 -24.51 2.48 -7.99
N MET A 383 -25.16 3.64 -8.14
CA MET A 383 -26.61 3.70 -8.27
C MET A 383 -27.10 3.02 -9.55
N ILE A 384 -26.40 3.18 -10.68
CA ILE A 384 -26.71 2.47 -11.92
C ILE A 384 -26.58 0.96 -11.71
N PHE A 385 -25.52 0.50 -11.05
CA PHE A 385 -25.33 -0.91 -10.73
C PHE A 385 -26.47 -1.46 -9.85
N ILE A 386 -26.79 -0.78 -8.75
CA ILE A 386 -27.87 -1.18 -7.83
C ILE A 386 -29.23 -1.17 -8.54
N LEU A 387 -29.55 -0.10 -9.27
CA LEU A 387 -30.81 -0.01 -9.99
C LEU A 387 -30.92 -1.11 -11.05
N SER A 388 -29.86 -1.37 -11.81
CA SER A 388 -29.88 -2.38 -12.86
C SER A 388 -30.01 -3.80 -12.29
N PHE A 389 -29.23 -4.16 -11.27
CA PHE A 389 -29.21 -5.53 -10.73
C PHE A 389 -30.26 -5.79 -9.65
N ALA A 390 -30.48 -4.87 -8.72
CA ALA A 390 -31.34 -5.11 -7.55
C ALA A 390 -32.79 -4.65 -7.74
N VAL A 391 -33.03 -3.58 -8.51
CA VAL A 391 -34.38 -2.99 -8.66
C VAL A 391 -35.03 -3.40 -9.98
N PHE A 392 -34.26 -3.40 -11.05
CA PHE A 392 -34.76 -3.63 -12.41
C PHE A 392 -34.52 -5.05 -12.94
N GLY A 393 -33.88 -5.92 -12.16
CA GLY A 393 -33.84 -7.36 -12.43
C GLY A 393 -32.95 -7.77 -13.60
N ALA A 394 -31.76 -7.18 -13.75
CA ALA A 394 -30.77 -7.59 -14.77
C ALA A 394 -30.25 -9.04 -14.62
N SER A 395 -30.54 -9.74 -13.52
CA SER A 395 -29.97 -11.07 -13.17
C SER A 395 -30.94 -12.25 -13.26
N GLU A 396 -32.13 -12.13 -13.85
CA GLU A 396 -33.04 -13.29 -13.95
C GLU A 396 -32.56 -14.34 -14.99
N ASP A 397 -32.55 -15.60 -14.56
CA ASP A 397 -32.16 -16.78 -15.35
C ASP A 397 -33.03 -17.00 -16.61
N PRO A 398 -32.47 -17.50 -17.72
CA PRO A 398 -33.21 -17.72 -18.98
C PRO A 398 -34.37 -18.74 -18.90
N ASP A 399 -34.46 -19.55 -17.85
CA ASP A 399 -35.54 -20.56 -17.70
C ASP A 399 -36.87 -20.01 -17.15
N SER A 400 -36.89 -18.78 -16.61
CA SER A 400 -38.14 -18.10 -16.25
C SER A 400 -38.84 -17.48 -17.47
N SER A 401 -38.12 -17.17 -18.55
CA SER A 401 -38.68 -16.64 -19.80
C SER A 401 -39.59 -17.64 -20.53
N LYS A 402 -39.26 -18.94 -20.47
CA LYS A 402 -40.11 -20.01 -21.01
C LYS A 402 -41.39 -20.20 -20.18
N LYS A 403 -41.38 -19.87 -18.89
CA LYS A 403 -42.59 -19.86 -18.06
C LYS A 403 -43.52 -18.71 -18.40
N LEU A 404 -43.00 -17.55 -18.82
CA LEU A 404 -43.85 -16.42 -19.23
C LEU A 404 -44.45 -16.61 -20.63
N SER A 405 -43.74 -17.25 -21.57
CA SER A 405 -44.30 -17.62 -22.89
C SER A 405 -45.38 -18.73 -22.84
N ARG A 406 -45.56 -19.39 -21.68
CA ARG A 406 -46.62 -20.40 -21.45
C ARG A 406 -47.89 -19.81 -20.83
N ILE A 407 -47.91 -18.49 -20.54
CA ILE A 407 -49.07 -17.83 -19.93
C ILE A 407 -50.13 -17.46 -20.99
N ASP A 408 -49.81 -17.50 -22.29
CA ASP A 408 -50.78 -17.28 -23.37
C ASP A 408 -51.60 -18.54 -23.75
N SER A 409 -51.53 -19.62 -22.96
CA SER A 409 -52.41 -20.80 -23.12
C SER A 409 -52.85 -21.40 -21.79
N MET A 410 -53.54 -20.65 -20.94
CA MET A 410 -54.23 -21.24 -19.78
C MET A 410 -55.57 -21.86 -20.22
N GLN A 411 -55.63 -23.20 -20.28
CA GLN A 411 -56.88 -23.94 -20.13
C GLN A 411 -57.41 -23.75 -18.70
N PHE A 412 -58.64 -23.28 -18.58
CA PHE A 412 -59.33 -23.05 -17.31
C PHE A 412 -59.66 -24.38 -16.63
N VAL A 413 -59.06 -24.64 -15.46
CA VAL A 413 -59.45 -25.72 -14.54
C VAL A 413 -60.17 -25.09 -13.36
N PRO A 414 -61.47 -25.35 -13.14
CA PRO A 414 -62.19 -24.78 -12.01
C PRO A 414 -61.69 -25.36 -10.68
N ALA A 415 -61.45 -24.48 -9.71
CA ALA A 415 -61.08 -24.84 -8.34
C ALA A 415 -62.25 -25.50 -7.58
N PRO A 416 -61.98 -26.36 -6.57
CA PRO A 416 -63.02 -27.00 -5.77
C PRO A 416 -63.90 -25.97 -5.03
N PRO A 417 -65.20 -26.27 -4.80
CA PRO A 417 -66.11 -25.37 -4.11
C PRO A 417 -65.69 -25.19 -2.64
N VAL A 418 -65.31 -23.96 -2.28
CA VAL A 418 -64.95 -23.58 -0.91
C VAL A 418 -66.20 -23.04 -0.21
N HIS A 419 -66.56 -23.60 0.96
CA HIS A 419 -67.65 -23.06 1.79
C HIS A 419 -67.24 -21.69 2.35
N GLN A 420 -68.06 -20.66 2.12
CA GLN A 420 -67.82 -19.28 2.59
C GLN A 420 -68.83 -18.91 3.68
N VAL A 421 -68.37 -18.21 4.71
CA VAL A 421 -69.17 -17.61 5.80
C VAL A 421 -69.05 -16.09 5.71
N LEU A 422 -70.08 -15.33 6.10
CA LEU A 422 -70.02 -13.87 6.13
C LEU A 422 -69.20 -13.40 7.34
N CYS A 423 -68.30 -12.45 7.13
CA CYS A 423 -67.59 -11.77 8.21
C CYS A 423 -68.58 -11.06 9.16
N ALA A 424 -68.40 -11.23 10.47
CA ALA A 424 -69.30 -10.70 11.50
C ALA A 424 -69.46 -9.16 11.46
N ASP A 425 -68.40 -8.41 11.12
CA ASP A 425 -68.43 -6.94 11.13
C ASP A 425 -68.80 -6.29 9.79
N CYS A 426 -68.25 -6.77 8.66
CA CYS A 426 -68.38 -6.09 7.36
C CYS A 426 -69.21 -6.87 6.32
N GLY A 427 -69.67 -8.08 6.64
CA GLY A 427 -70.48 -8.89 5.73
C GLY A 427 -69.76 -9.40 4.47
N THR A 428 -68.42 -9.28 4.38
CA THR A 428 -67.65 -9.86 3.26
C THR A 428 -67.60 -11.39 3.37
N PRO A 429 -67.74 -12.12 2.26
CA PRO A 429 -67.64 -13.58 2.29
C PRO A 429 -66.18 -14.02 2.53
N ILE A 430 -65.95 -14.83 3.55
CA ILE A 430 -64.63 -15.32 3.98
C ILE A 430 -64.63 -16.85 4.10
N VAL A 431 -63.43 -17.44 4.02
CA VAL A 431 -63.23 -18.84 4.43
C VAL A 431 -63.36 -18.91 5.95
N PRO A 432 -64.08 -19.91 6.52
CA PRO A 432 -64.26 -20.04 7.96
C PRO A 432 -62.90 -20.02 8.69
N ASN A 433 -62.72 -19.04 9.57
CA ASN A 433 -61.59 -18.95 10.50
C ASN A 433 -62.11 -18.95 11.95
N SER A 434 -61.27 -19.26 12.93
CA SER A 434 -61.66 -19.31 14.35
C SER A 434 -62.21 -17.98 14.88
N ALA A 435 -61.86 -16.86 14.24
CA ALA A 435 -62.29 -15.51 14.60
C ALA A 435 -63.59 -15.04 13.92
N ASN A 436 -64.11 -15.76 12.91
CA ASN A 436 -65.24 -15.35 12.05
C ASN A 436 -65.16 -13.89 11.51
N LEU A 437 -63.95 -13.35 11.39
CA LEU A 437 -63.66 -11.99 10.95
C LEU A 437 -62.78 -12.00 9.70
N CYS A 438 -63.02 -11.09 8.76
CA CYS A 438 -62.15 -10.90 7.61
C CYS A 438 -60.81 -10.26 8.04
N VAL A 439 -59.75 -10.48 7.25
CA VAL A 439 -58.41 -9.96 7.55
C VAL A 439 -58.39 -8.43 7.77
N PRO A 440 -59.13 -7.61 7.00
CA PRO A 440 -59.24 -6.17 7.28
C PRO A 440 -59.88 -5.81 8.64
N CYS A 441 -61.00 -6.45 9.02
CA CYS A 441 -61.65 -6.20 10.31
C CYS A 441 -60.77 -6.68 11.48
N LEU A 442 -60.10 -7.81 11.33
CA LEU A 442 -59.17 -8.36 12.32
C LEU A 442 -57.97 -7.42 12.55
N ARG A 443 -57.41 -6.83 11.48
CA ARG A 443 -56.31 -5.84 11.58
C ARG A 443 -56.70 -4.52 12.25
N ASN A 444 -57.96 -4.10 12.13
CA ASN A 444 -58.44 -2.85 12.72
C ASN A 444 -58.85 -3.02 14.20
N THR A 445 -59.17 -4.24 14.62
CA THR A 445 -59.68 -4.53 15.97
C THR A 445 -58.58 -4.94 16.96
N VAL A 446 -57.50 -5.56 16.47
CA VAL A 446 -56.39 -6.01 17.33
C VAL A 446 -55.08 -5.36 16.89
N ASP A 447 -54.48 -4.58 17.79
CA ASP A 447 -53.13 -4.04 17.65
C ASP A 447 -52.13 -4.91 18.42
N ILE A 448 -51.21 -5.58 17.72
CA ILE A 448 -50.19 -6.41 18.36
C ILE A 448 -48.95 -5.62 18.80
N THR A 449 -48.89 -4.32 18.50
CA THR A 449 -47.77 -3.42 18.84
C THR A 449 -47.91 -2.75 20.22
N GLU A 450 -49.00 -3.04 20.94
CA GLU A 450 -49.24 -2.48 22.28
C GLU A 450 -48.11 -2.87 23.26
N GLY A 451 -47.39 -1.85 23.75
CA GLY A 451 -46.28 -2.01 24.69
C GLY A 451 -44.88 -1.86 24.10
N ILE A 452 -44.75 -1.66 22.78
CA ILE A 452 -43.46 -1.34 22.13
C ILE A 452 -43.38 0.17 21.86
N PRO A 453 -42.35 0.89 22.34
CA PRO A 453 -42.20 2.31 22.04
C PRO A 453 -41.86 2.52 20.57
N LYS A 454 -42.60 3.41 19.90
CA LYS A 454 -42.33 3.81 18.49
C LYS A 454 -41.08 4.69 18.34
N GLN A 455 -40.56 5.21 19.46
CA GLN A 455 -39.34 6.02 19.51
C GLN A 455 -38.40 5.55 20.61
N ALA A 456 -37.10 5.47 20.29
CA ALA A 456 -36.03 5.17 21.24
C ALA A 456 -34.81 6.05 20.96
N SER A 457 -33.89 6.22 21.91
CA SER A 457 -32.61 6.93 21.66
C SER A 457 -31.46 5.93 21.53
N VAL A 458 -30.35 6.25 20.87
CA VAL A 458 -29.10 5.46 20.89
C VAL A 458 -27.93 6.42 21.09
N SER A 459 -26.97 6.09 21.95
CA SER A 459 -25.81 6.96 22.21
C SER A 459 -24.65 6.61 21.27
N PHE A 460 -24.06 7.63 20.64
CA PHE A 460 -22.98 7.50 19.65
C PHE A 460 -21.80 8.42 20.00
N CYS A 461 -20.59 7.87 19.91
CA CYS A 461 -19.32 8.57 20.14
C CYS A 461 -18.79 9.21 18.86
N ARG A 462 -18.71 10.54 18.79
CA ARG A 462 -18.21 11.25 17.58
C ARG A 462 -16.74 11.00 17.26
N ASN A 463 -15.90 10.79 18.29
CA ASN A 463 -14.45 10.67 18.11
C ASN A 463 -14.00 9.25 17.75
N CYS A 464 -14.75 8.25 18.24
CA CYS A 464 -14.39 6.84 18.11
C CYS A 464 -15.37 6.01 17.26
N GLU A 465 -16.45 6.65 16.79
CA GLU A 465 -17.51 6.04 15.99
C GLU A 465 -18.15 4.80 16.62
N ARG A 466 -18.12 4.71 17.97
CA ARG A 466 -18.71 3.60 18.73
C ARG A 466 -20.12 3.91 19.18
N PHE A 467 -20.96 2.89 19.19
CA PHE A 467 -22.30 2.91 19.77
C PHE A 467 -22.28 2.32 21.18
N LEU A 468 -23.11 2.87 22.07
CA LEU A 468 -23.31 2.32 23.41
C LEU A 468 -24.26 1.11 23.34
N SER A 469 -23.72 -0.08 23.56
CA SER A 469 -24.48 -1.27 23.90
C SER A 469 -24.85 -1.22 25.39
N PRO A 470 -26.13 -1.14 25.75
CA PRO A 470 -26.56 -1.22 27.15
C PRO A 470 -26.02 -2.51 27.80
N PRO A 471 -25.51 -2.48 29.05
CA PRO A 471 -25.57 -1.37 30.01
C PRO A 471 -24.44 -0.33 29.95
N GLN A 472 -23.21 -0.68 29.55
CA GLN A 472 -22.05 0.26 29.53
C GLN A 472 -21.00 0.00 28.43
N ALA A 473 -21.19 -1.02 27.59
CA ALA A 473 -20.18 -1.41 26.61
C ALA A 473 -20.24 -0.51 25.37
N TRP A 474 -19.09 -0.07 24.86
CA TRP A 474 -19.00 0.71 23.62
C TRP A 474 -18.44 -0.17 22.51
N THR A 475 -19.28 -0.52 21.54
CA THR A 475 -18.92 -1.37 20.40
C THR A 475 -18.79 -0.54 19.14
N LEU A 476 -17.80 -0.86 18.30
CA LEU A 476 -17.63 -0.24 17.00
C LEU A 476 -18.60 -0.92 16.03
N ALA A 477 -19.73 -0.28 15.74
CA ALA A 477 -20.71 -0.79 14.80
C ALA A 477 -20.81 0.17 13.61
N ARG A 478 -20.64 -0.35 12.39
CA ARG A 478 -20.88 0.46 11.18
C ARG A 478 -22.37 0.80 11.07
N PRO A 479 -22.74 1.95 10.49
CA PRO A 479 -24.13 2.24 10.13
C PRO A 479 -24.71 1.07 9.32
N GLU A 480 -25.98 0.72 9.59
CA GLU A 480 -26.69 -0.38 8.90
C GLU A 480 -26.08 -1.79 9.08
N SER A 481 -25.16 -1.98 10.03
CA SER A 481 -24.59 -3.31 10.34
C SER A 481 -25.49 -4.16 11.23
N GLN A 482 -25.28 -5.49 11.18
CA GLN A 482 -25.93 -6.46 12.06
C GLN A 482 -25.72 -6.16 13.55
N GLU A 483 -24.54 -5.64 13.93
CA GLU A 483 -24.22 -5.29 15.31
C GLU A 483 -25.04 -4.10 15.80
N LEU A 484 -25.26 -3.11 14.93
CA LEU A 484 -26.10 -1.96 15.24
C LEU A 484 -27.56 -2.40 15.38
N LEU A 485 -28.02 -3.31 14.53
CA LEU A 485 -29.36 -3.92 14.65
C LEU A 485 -29.51 -4.63 16.00
N ALA A 486 -28.52 -5.41 16.42
CA ALA A 486 -28.51 -6.08 17.72
C ALA A 486 -28.59 -5.09 18.90
N ILE A 487 -27.89 -3.94 18.82
CA ILE A 487 -27.97 -2.87 19.84
C ILE A 487 -29.38 -2.25 19.86
N CYS A 488 -29.96 -1.98 18.70
CA CYS A 488 -31.31 -1.45 18.55
C CYS A 488 -32.36 -2.40 19.14
N LEU A 489 -32.27 -3.71 18.86
CA LEU A 489 -33.18 -4.73 19.41
C LEU A 489 -33.04 -4.89 20.92
N LYS A 490 -31.81 -4.97 21.45
CA LYS A 490 -31.56 -5.09 22.91
C LYS A 490 -32.11 -3.91 23.70
N LYS A 491 -32.26 -2.75 23.06
CA LYS A 491 -32.75 -1.52 23.70
C LYS A 491 -34.28 -1.45 23.79
N LEU A 492 -35.01 -2.20 22.96
CA LEU A 492 -36.47 -2.21 22.98
C LEU A 492 -37.01 -3.03 24.14
N LYS A 493 -37.84 -2.40 24.96
CA LYS A 493 -38.61 -3.08 26.00
C LYS A 493 -39.87 -3.68 25.36
N GLY A 494 -40.21 -4.93 25.69
CA GLY A 494 -41.43 -5.59 25.22
C GLY A 494 -41.23 -6.65 24.13
N LEU A 495 -40.05 -6.73 23.51
CA LEU A 495 -39.77 -7.70 22.44
C LEU A 495 -39.87 -9.17 22.90
N ASN A 496 -39.63 -9.46 24.19
CA ASN A 496 -39.70 -10.84 24.72
C ASN A 496 -41.11 -11.44 24.71
N ARG A 497 -42.17 -10.62 24.53
CA ARG A 497 -43.56 -11.07 24.54
C ARG A 497 -44.08 -11.45 23.14
N VAL A 498 -43.30 -11.17 22.10
CA VAL A 498 -43.75 -11.31 20.72
C VAL A 498 -42.64 -11.92 19.86
N ARG A 499 -43.00 -12.72 18.86
CA ARG A 499 -42.00 -13.37 18.00
C ARG A 499 -41.61 -12.42 16.88
N LEU A 500 -40.33 -12.07 16.79
CA LEU A 500 -39.79 -11.32 15.65
C LEU A 500 -39.63 -12.25 14.45
N THR A 501 -40.13 -11.88 13.28
CA THR A 501 -39.86 -12.60 12.02
C THR A 501 -38.72 -11.97 11.24
N GLU A 502 -38.77 -10.65 11.06
CA GLU A 502 -37.81 -9.91 10.26
C GLU A 502 -37.56 -8.53 10.89
N ALA A 503 -36.34 -8.02 10.74
CA ALA A 503 -35.99 -6.66 11.05
C ALA A 503 -34.97 -6.17 10.02
N HIS A 504 -35.22 -5.01 9.43
CA HIS A 504 -34.28 -4.37 8.50
C HIS A 504 -34.28 -2.85 8.70
N PHE A 505 -33.16 -2.22 8.32
CA PHE A 505 -33.06 -0.76 8.35
C PHE A 505 -33.80 -0.16 7.15
N ILE A 506 -34.51 0.93 7.41
CA ILE A 506 -34.97 1.84 6.38
C ILE A 506 -33.91 2.93 6.27
N TRP A 507 -33.39 3.13 5.06
CA TRP A 507 -32.37 4.15 4.82
C TRP A 507 -32.88 5.52 5.29
N THR A 508 -32.05 6.18 6.10
CA THR A 508 -32.28 7.54 6.57
C THR A 508 -31.05 8.37 6.26
N GLU A 509 -31.25 9.67 6.03
CA GLU A 509 -30.14 10.57 5.76
C GLU A 509 -29.14 10.56 6.94
N PRO A 510 -27.83 10.35 6.73
CA PRO A 510 -26.84 10.24 7.81
C PRO A 510 -26.77 11.46 8.74
N HIS A 511 -27.09 12.65 8.22
CA HIS A 511 -27.09 13.90 9.00
C HIS A 511 -28.34 14.08 9.87
N SER A 512 -29.41 13.33 9.60
CA SER A 512 -30.70 13.46 10.30
C SER A 512 -30.64 13.01 11.76
N LYS A 513 -29.56 12.31 12.17
CA LYS A 513 -29.40 11.68 13.49
C LYS A 513 -30.57 10.77 13.87
N ARG A 514 -31.22 10.19 12.86
CA ARG A 514 -32.36 9.27 13.02
C ARG A 514 -32.00 7.98 12.30
N LEU A 515 -32.30 6.86 12.93
CA LEU A 515 -32.24 5.54 12.32
C LEU A 515 -33.65 4.98 12.34
N ARG A 516 -34.12 4.46 11.23
CA ARG A 516 -35.44 3.82 11.16
C ARG A 516 -35.26 2.33 10.97
N VAL A 517 -35.98 1.55 11.78
CA VAL A 517 -35.98 0.10 11.71
C VAL A 517 -37.41 -0.35 11.44
N SER A 518 -37.60 -1.05 10.33
CA SER A 518 -38.84 -1.77 10.04
C SER A 518 -38.75 -3.13 10.70
N MET A 519 -39.81 -3.51 11.43
CA MET A 519 -39.87 -4.78 12.14
C MET A 519 -41.18 -5.47 11.83
N THR A 520 -41.10 -6.76 11.53
CA THR A 520 -42.26 -7.63 11.38
C THR A 520 -42.36 -8.51 12.61
N ILE A 521 -43.52 -8.43 13.27
CA ILE A 521 -43.77 -9.11 14.52
C ILE A 521 -44.97 -10.05 14.36
N GLN A 522 -44.86 -11.24 14.92
CA GLN A 522 -45.89 -12.27 14.97
C GLN A 522 -46.35 -12.52 16.41
N LYS A 523 -47.65 -12.32 16.65
CA LYS A 523 -48.30 -12.63 17.92
C LYS A 523 -49.50 -13.53 17.66
N GLU A 524 -49.73 -14.49 18.56
CA GLU A 524 -50.99 -15.22 18.58
C GLU A 524 -52.09 -14.33 19.14
N VAL A 525 -53.14 -14.13 18.36
CA VAL A 525 -54.31 -13.32 18.68
C VAL A 525 -55.52 -14.25 18.64
N LEU A 526 -56.16 -14.48 19.78
CA LEU A 526 -57.21 -15.49 19.96
C LEU A 526 -56.71 -16.92 19.68
N THR A 527 -57.44 -17.93 20.15
CA THR A 527 -57.03 -19.35 20.07
C THR A 527 -56.64 -19.75 18.63
N SER A 528 -55.36 -20.04 18.38
CA SER A 528 -54.77 -20.58 17.15
C SER A 528 -54.68 -19.67 15.90
N THR A 529 -54.92 -18.36 16.02
CA THR A 529 -54.74 -17.39 14.91
C THR A 529 -53.48 -16.55 15.09
N ILE A 530 -52.52 -16.69 14.17
CA ILE A 530 -51.27 -15.92 14.17
C ILE A 530 -51.45 -14.67 13.31
N LEU A 531 -51.22 -13.50 13.89
CA LEU A 531 -51.26 -12.23 13.18
C LEU A 531 -49.84 -11.69 13.02
N GLU A 532 -49.50 -11.34 11.77
CA GLU A 532 -48.27 -10.65 11.43
C GLU A 532 -48.56 -9.17 11.13
N GLN A 533 -47.83 -8.28 11.82
CA GLN A 533 -47.93 -6.84 11.65
C GLN A 533 -46.54 -6.25 11.45
N ILE A 534 -46.47 -5.31 10.50
CA ILE A 534 -45.27 -4.54 10.19
C ILE A 534 -45.43 -3.17 10.85
N PHE A 535 -44.40 -2.71 11.57
CA PHE A 535 -44.36 -1.35 12.08
C PHE A 535 -42.92 -0.82 12.10
N GLU A 536 -42.82 0.51 12.11
CA GLU A 536 -41.56 1.23 12.05
C GLU A 536 -41.22 1.85 13.41
N ILE A 537 -39.96 1.74 13.80
CA ILE A 537 -39.42 2.37 15.00
C ILE A 537 -38.37 3.41 14.61
N GLU A 538 -38.48 4.60 15.19
CA GLU A 538 -37.53 5.69 15.00
C GLU A 538 -36.55 5.76 16.18
N TYR A 539 -35.27 5.55 15.91
CA TYR A 539 -34.18 5.69 16.86
C TYR A 539 -33.47 7.03 16.69
N LEU A 540 -33.46 7.85 17.75
CA LEU A 540 -32.77 9.13 17.79
C LEU A 540 -31.32 8.96 18.27
N VAL A 541 -30.36 9.26 17.41
CA VAL A 541 -28.93 9.16 17.69
C VAL A 541 -28.49 10.37 18.51
N GLN A 542 -28.20 10.15 19.79
CA GLN A 542 -27.65 11.14 20.70
C GLN A 542 -26.13 11.07 20.69
N HIS A 543 -25.47 12.18 20.35
CA HIS A 543 -24.01 12.24 20.45
C HIS A 543 -23.59 12.37 21.90
N GLY A 544 -22.69 11.50 22.34
CA GLY A 544 -21.99 11.58 23.61
C GLY A 544 -20.49 11.37 23.40
N GLN A 545 -19.69 11.59 24.43
CA GLN A 545 -18.30 11.14 24.43
C GLN A 545 -18.23 9.81 25.15
N CYS A 546 -17.54 8.83 24.57
CA CYS A 546 -17.24 7.61 25.31
C CYS A 546 -16.22 7.94 26.42
N PRO A 547 -16.20 7.17 27.52
CA PRO A 547 -15.26 7.36 28.62
C PRO A 547 -13.79 7.34 28.17
N ASP A 548 -13.46 6.59 27.12
CA ASP A 548 -12.08 6.46 26.62
C ASP A 548 -11.65 7.68 25.81
N CYS A 549 -12.50 8.23 24.95
CA CYS A 549 -12.22 9.48 24.25
C CYS A 549 -12.22 10.69 25.18
N ALA A 550 -13.07 10.69 26.21
CA ALA A 550 -13.03 11.71 27.25
C ALA A 550 -11.69 11.70 28.00
N LYS A 551 -11.12 10.51 28.28
CA LYS A 551 -9.79 10.38 28.88
C LYS A 551 -8.66 10.86 27.98
N LEU A 552 -8.72 10.55 26.67
CA LEU A 552 -7.74 11.04 25.68
C LEU A 552 -7.71 12.58 25.63
N ALA A 553 -8.87 13.24 25.70
CA ALA A 553 -8.97 14.70 25.74
C ALA A 553 -8.42 15.31 27.05
N ALA A 554 -8.42 14.55 28.15
CA ALA A 554 -8.00 15.01 29.47
C ALA A 554 -6.47 14.98 29.71
N LYS A 555 -5.63 14.86 28.66
CA LYS A 555 -4.16 14.72 28.70
C LYS A 555 -3.62 13.49 29.47
N ASN A 556 -4.49 12.64 30.01
CA ASN A 556 -4.13 11.38 30.65
C ASN A 556 -4.21 10.25 29.62
N THR A 557 -3.24 10.24 28.70
CA THR A 557 -3.22 9.35 27.53
C THR A 557 -2.97 7.89 27.89
N TRP A 558 -2.25 7.61 28.99
CA TRP A 558 -1.90 6.26 29.42
C TRP A 558 -2.20 6.02 30.91
N LYS A 559 -2.47 4.74 31.23
CA LYS A 559 -2.74 4.25 32.60
C LYS A 559 -1.60 3.41 33.15
N ALA A 560 -0.90 2.67 32.28
CA ALA A 560 0.26 1.89 32.65
C ALA A 560 1.44 2.19 31.73
N LEU A 561 2.65 2.15 32.28
CA LEU A 561 3.92 2.39 31.59
C LEU A 561 4.88 1.25 31.91
N VAL A 562 5.53 0.68 30.89
CA VAL A 562 6.62 -0.29 31.07
C VAL A 562 7.92 0.34 30.56
N GLN A 563 8.87 0.54 31.46
CA GLN A 563 10.18 1.11 31.18
C GLN A 563 11.20 -0.01 31.11
N VAL A 564 11.73 -0.29 29.92
CA VAL A 564 12.77 -1.30 29.73
C VAL A 564 14.12 -0.59 29.69
N ARG A 565 15.06 -1.00 30.55
CA ARG A 565 16.41 -0.43 30.62
C ARG A 565 17.47 -1.51 30.64
N GLN A 566 18.56 -1.24 29.92
CA GLN A 566 19.76 -2.07 29.93
C GLN A 566 21.00 -1.18 30.06
N LYS A 567 21.80 -1.41 31.11
CA LYS A 567 23.01 -0.63 31.41
C LYS A 567 24.24 -1.26 30.77
N VAL A 568 24.37 -1.13 29.45
CA VAL A 568 25.51 -1.68 28.69
C VAL A 568 25.99 -0.62 27.69
N PRO A 569 27.31 -0.50 27.44
CA PRO A 569 27.84 0.47 26.48
C PRO A 569 27.38 0.24 25.03
N HIS A 570 27.16 -1.02 24.63
CA HIS A 570 26.63 -1.40 23.31
C HIS A 570 25.22 -2.00 23.40
N LYS A 571 24.37 -1.78 22.40
CA LYS A 571 22.92 -2.08 22.47
C LYS A 571 22.48 -3.38 21.77
N ARG A 572 23.37 -4.35 21.61
CA ARG A 572 23.17 -5.55 20.77
C ARG A 572 22.01 -6.47 21.21
N THR A 573 21.98 -6.80 22.50
CA THR A 573 20.88 -7.54 23.14
C THR A 573 19.55 -6.81 23.04
N PHE A 574 19.59 -5.48 23.04
CA PHE A 574 18.40 -4.64 22.88
C PHE A 574 17.84 -4.71 21.46
N LEU A 575 18.71 -4.70 20.43
CA LEU A 575 18.32 -4.90 19.03
C LEU A 575 17.69 -6.28 18.81
N PHE A 576 18.27 -7.31 19.43
CA PHE A 576 17.72 -8.67 19.39
C PHE A 576 16.34 -8.76 20.07
N LEU A 577 16.20 -8.11 21.24
CA LEU A 577 14.93 -8.05 21.96
C LEU A 577 13.84 -7.33 21.14
N GLU A 578 14.17 -6.25 20.44
CA GLU A 578 13.24 -5.54 19.55
C GLU A 578 12.68 -6.47 18.47
N GLN A 579 13.53 -7.29 17.85
CA GLN A 579 13.08 -8.27 16.85
C GLN A 579 12.20 -9.36 17.45
N LEU A 580 12.51 -9.80 18.65
CA LEU A 580 11.76 -10.85 19.33
C LEU A 580 10.37 -10.36 19.76
N ILE A 581 10.27 -9.10 20.21
CA ILE A 581 9.00 -8.42 20.47
C ILE A 581 8.15 -8.40 19.19
N LEU A 582 8.73 -7.98 18.06
CA LEU A 582 8.05 -7.94 16.76
C LEU A 582 7.58 -9.34 16.31
N LYS A 583 8.42 -10.37 16.44
CA LYS A 583 8.12 -11.75 16.06
C LYS A 583 6.91 -12.32 16.80
N HIS A 584 6.78 -12.02 18.10
CA HIS A 584 5.65 -12.48 18.91
C HIS A 584 4.48 -11.49 18.94
N GLY A 585 4.58 -10.33 18.28
CA GLY A 585 3.52 -9.33 18.23
C GLY A 585 3.15 -8.74 19.59
N ALA A 586 4.07 -8.72 20.56
CA ALA A 586 3.78 -8.30 21.94
C ALA A 586 3.44 -6.79 22.07
N GLN A 587 3.82 -5.98 21.08
CA GLN A 587 3.61 -4.53 21.04
C GLN A 587 2.22 -4.08 20.55
N LYS A 588 1.32 -4.99 20.13
CA LYS A 588 0.03 -4.63 19.50
C LYS A 588 -0.87 -3.75 20.37
N ASP A 589 -0.81 -3.94 21.69
CA ASP A 589 -1.65 -3.21 22.66
C ASP A 589 -1.04 -1.87 23.14
N THR A 590 0.11 -1.48 22.59
CA THR A 590 0.80 -0.25 22.97
C THR A 590 0.16 0.97 22.31
N ILE A 591 0.02 2.06 23.07
CA ILE A 591 -0.45 3.35 22.55
C ILE A 591 0.69 4.04 21.80
N ALA A 592 1.84 4.07 22.44
CA ALA A 592 3.04 4.75 21.97
C ALA A 592 4.28 4.05 22.51
N VAL A 593 5.39 4.20 21.77
CA VAL A 593 6.73 3.75 22.17
C VAL A 593 7.68 4.93 22.08
N LYS A 594 8.37 5.22 23.19
CA LYS A 594 9.32 6.34 23.28
C LYS A 594 10.73 5.82 23.56
N GLU A 595 11.70 6.35 22.82
CA GLU A 595 13.13 6.10 23.10
C GLU A 595 13.63 6.98 24.23
N VAL A 596 14.36 6.35 25.15
CA VAL A 596 15.04 7.03 26.24
C VAL A 596 16.48 6.51 26.30
N LYS A 597 17.36 7.26 26.95
CA LYS A 597 18.71 6.77 27.24
C LYS A 597 18.62 5.38 27.90
N ASP A 598 19.42 4.45 27.39
CA ASP A 598 19.53 3.07 27.88
C ASP A 598 18.26 2.20 27.72
N GLY A 599 17.28 2.59 26.89
CA GLY A 599 16.18 1.69 26.50
C GLY A 599 14.91 2.34 25.91
N LEU A 600 13.75 1.69 26.14
CA LEU A 600 12.45 2.09 25.58
C LEU A 600 11.36 2.17 26.67
N ASP A 601 10.38 3.04 26.43
CA ASP A 601 9.18 3.21 27.25
C ASP A 601 7.94 2.82 26.44
N PHE A 602 7.17 1.84 26.94
CA PHE A 602 5.92 1.37 26.35
C PHE A 602 4.71 1.89 27.14
N PHE A 603 3.81 2.60 26.46
CA PHE A 603 2.60 3.16 27.07
C PHE A 603 1.38 2.28 26.82
N TYR A 604 0.59 2.01 27.86
CA TYR A 604 -0.60 1.16 27.81
C TYR A 604 -1.85 1.85 28.40
N SER A 605 -3.01 1.55 27.82
CA SER A 605 -4.32 2.04 28.28
C SER A 605 -4.86 1.27 29.47
N GLN A 606 -4.56 -0.03 29.55
CA GLN A 606 -4.95 -0.90 30.66
C GLN A 606 -3.73 -1.52 31.34
N ARG A 607 -3.85 -1.78 32.65
CA ARG A 607 -2.80 -2.41 33.46
C ARG A 607 -2.50 -3.84 33.01
N ASN A 608 -3.50 -4.59 32.58
CA ASN A 608 -3.35 -6.00 32.23
C ASN A 608 -2.40 -6.19 31.03
N HIS A 609 -2.45 -5.32 30.03
CA HIS A 609 -1.53 -5.36 28.88
C HIS A 609 -0.08 -5.10 29.31
N ALA A 610 0.14 -4.17 30.24
CA ALA A 610 1.47 -3.92 30.79
C ALA A 610 2.02 -5.14 31.56
N ILE A 611 1.18 -5.83 32.34
CA ILE A 611 1.58 -7.06 33.06
C ILE A 611 1.96 -8.16 32.06
N LYS A 612 1.14 -8.39 31.03
CA LYS A 612 1.44 -9.35 29.96
C LYS A 612 2.79 -9.07 29.31
N MET A 613 3.10 -7.80 29.04
CA MET A 613 4.41 -7.41 28.50
C MET A 613 5.55 -7.70 29.48
N THR A 614 5.37 -7.40 30.77
CA THR A 614 6.42 -7.70 31.78
C THR A 614 6.66 -9.20 31.95
N GLU A 615 5.61 -10.02 31.89
CA GLU A 615 5.71 -11.49 31.93
C GLU A 615 6.39 -12.04 30.69
N PHE A 616 6.05 -11.50 29.52
CA PHE A 616 6.72 -11.83 28.26
C PHE A 616 8.23 -11.53 28.32
N LEU A 617 8.61 -10.35 28.81
CA LEU A 617 10.02 -9.98 28.96
C LEU A 617 10.75 -10.93 29.93
N ALA A 618 10.10 -11.35 31.02
CA ALA A 618 10.65 -12.32 31.96
C ALA A 618 10.77 -13.74 31.39
N GLY A 619 9.96 -14.10 30.41
CA GLY A 619 10.07 -15.38 29.69
C GLY A 619 11.24 -15.44 28.70
N VAL A 620 11.71 -14.29 28.21
CA VAL A 620 12.69 -14.22 27.13
C VAL A 620 14.08 -13.79 27.59
N VAL A 621 14.17 -12.86 28.55
CA VAL A 621 15.42 -12.21 28.98
C VAL A 621 15.50 -12.21 30.52
N PRO A 622 16.68 -12.31 31.14
CA PRO A 622 16.81 -12.16 32.58
C PRO A 622 16.52 -10.72 33.01
N VAL A 623 15.33 -10.50 33.56
CA VAL A 623 14.89 -9.17 34.00
C VAL A 623 14.59 -9.12 35.50
N ARG A 624 14.72 -7.92 36.05
CA ARG A 624 14.14 -7.55 37.35
C ARG A 624 13.07 -6.49 37.12
N SER A 625 11.83 -6.80 37.47
CA SER A 625 10.72 -5.87 37.38
C SER A 625 10.33 -5.30 38.76
N LYS A 626 10.08 -3.99 38.83
CA LYS A 626 9.48 -3.32 40.00
C LYS A 626 8.25 -2.53 39.54
N GLY A 627 7.11 -2.73 40.20
CA GLY A 627 5.90 -1.94 39.98
C GLY A 627 5.77 -0.82 41.01
N SER A 628 5.38 0.37 40.57
CA SER A 628 4.95 1.48 41.41
C SER A 628 3.61 2.02 40.93
N GLU A 629 2.85 2.63 41.83
CA GLU A 629 1.57 3.26 41.51
C GLU A 629 1.52 4.70 42.02
N GLN A 630 0.91 5.56 41.23
CA GLN A 630 0.67 6.96 41.56
C GLN A 630 -0.84 7.20 41.57
N LEU A 631 -1.39 7.59 42.73
CA LEU A 631 -2.79 7.98 42.85
C LEU A 631 -3.04 9.28 42.06
N LEU A 632 -4.01 9.26 41.16
CA LEU A 632 -4.41 10.42 40.36
C LEU A 632 -5.66 11.09 40.93
N SER A 633 -6.68 10.31 41.24
CA SER A 633 -7.95 10.81 41.78
C SER A 633 -8.68 9.73 42.57
N THR A 634 -9.46 10.11 43.57
CA THR A 634 -10.36 9.21 44.30
C THR A 634 -11.79 9.70 44.15
N ASP A 635 -12.69 8.84 43.66
CA ASP A 635 -14.12 9.11 43.60
C ASP A 635 -14.76 8.80 44.96
N THR A 636 -15.32 9.82 45.60
CA THR A 636 -15.94 9.74 46.92
C THR A 636 -17.30 9.05 46.91
N HIS A 637 -17.97 8.97 45.75
CA HIS A 637 -19.28 8.31 45.64
C HIS A 637 -19.16 6.79 45.51
N THR A 638 -18.16 6.32 44.76
CA THR A 638 -17.95 4.89 44.52
C THR A 638 -16.82 4.29 45.37
N GLY A 639 -16.03 5.13 46.05
CA GLY A 639 -14.82 4.71 46.76
C GLY A 639 -13.71 4.21 45.83
N THR A 640 -13.85 4.41 44.51
CA THR A 640 -12.88 3.93 43.52
C THR A 640 -11.76 4.94 43.33
N SER A 641 -10.52 4.46 43.27
CA SER A 641 -9.33 5.29 43.05
C SER A 641 -8.71 5.00 41.69
N ASN A 642 -8.36 6.06 40.97
CA ASN A 642 -7.66 6.01 39.70
C ASN A 642 -6.16 6.12 39.94
N TYR A 643 -5.42 5.08 39.58
CA TYR A 643 -3.97 5.04 39.66
C TYR A 643 -3.33 5.03 38.26
N LYS A 644 -2.14 5.61 38.18
CA LYS A 644 -1.17 5.34 37.11
C LYS A 644 -0.16 4.32 37.60
N PHE A 645 0.13 3.32 36.78
CA PHE A 645 1.06 2.25 37.11
C PHE A 645 2.34 2.39 36.29
N THR A 646 3.49 2.25 36.93
CA THR A 646 4.79 2.24 36.26
C THR A 646 5.52 0.95 36.60
N TYR A 647 5.96 0.23 35.58
CA TYR A 647 6.74 -0.99 35.70
C TYR A 647 8.16 -0.70 35.19
N SER A 648 9.12 -0.65 36.11
CA SER A 648 10.53 -0.52 35.77
C SER A 648 11.13 -1.91 35.60
N VAL A 649 11.56 -2.23 34.39
CA VAL A 649 12.16 -3.50 33.98
C VAL A 649 13.63 -3.27 33.65
N GLU A 650 14.50 -3.85 34.46
CA GLU A 650 15.95 -3.79 34.26
C GLU A 650 16.47 -5.14 33.77
N ILE A 651 17.12 -5.12 32.61
CA ILE A 651 17.76 -6.30 31.99
C ILE A 651 19.15 -6.48 32.59
N ALA A 652 19.59 -7.73 32.77
CA ALA A 652 20.97 -8.04 33.20
C ALA A 652 22.01 -7.41 32.25
N ALA A 653 23.09 -6.87 32.81
CA ALA A 653 24.11 -6.12 32.07
C ALA A 653 25.17 -7.05 31.43
N ILE A 654 24.77 -8.20 30.91
CA ILE A 654 25.65 -9.19 30.29
C ILE A 654 25.10 -9.51 28.91
N CYS A 655 25.97 -9.44 27.91
CA CYS A 655 25.64 -9.78 26.53
C CYS A 655 26.25 -11.12 26.14
N LYS A 656 25.82 -11.61 24.97
CA LYS A 656 26.45 -12.75 24.32
C LYS A 656 27.91 -12.43 23.99
N ASP A 657 28.78 -13.41 24.16
CA ASP A 657 30.21 -13.41 23.87
C ASP A 657 31.07 -12.56 24.84
N ASP A 658 30.47 -12.02 25.91
CA ASP A 658 31.19 -11.27 26.94
C ASP A 658 32.02 -12.19 27.86
N LEU A 659 33.17 -11.68 28.31
CA LEU A 659 34.00 -12.34 29.32
C LEU A 659 33.56 -11.92 30.72
N VAL A 660 33.26 -12.91 31.55
CA VAL A 660 32.68 -12.71 32.88
C VAL A 660 33.53 -13.42 33.92
N CYS A 661 33.78 -12.73 35.04
CA CYS A 661 34.36 -13.31 36.24
C CYS A 661 33.28 -13.48 37.31
N ILE A 662 32.91 -14.73 37.60
CA ILE A 662 31.92 -15.06 38.64
C ILE A 662 32.60 -14.99 40.01
N PRO A 663 31.97 -14.39 41.03
CA PRO A 663 32.50 -14.41 42.39
C PRO A 663 32.77 -15.84 42.89
N LEU A 664 33.92 -16.08 43.51
CA LEU A 664 34.38 -17.41 43.96
C LEU A 664 33.36 -18.19 44.80
N LYS A 665 32.57 -17.50 45.64
CA LYS A 665 31.52 -18.12 46.45
C LYS A 665 30.38 -18.65 45.59
N GLN A 666 29.99 -17.88 44.58
CA GLN A 666 28.90 -18.22 43.66
C GLN A 666 29.34 -19.32 42.69
N ALA A 667 30.58 -19.27 42.19
CA ALA A 667 31.16 -20.32 41.33
C ALA A 667 31.17 -21.69 42.03
N LYS A 668 31.51 -21.74 43.32
CA LYS A 668 31.45 -22.96 44.15
C LYS A 668 30.03 -23.52 44.30
N GLN A 669 29.03 -22.64 44.45
CA GLN A 669 27.62 -23.04 44.54
C GLN A 669 27.07 -23.53 43.19
N LEU A 670 27.53 -22.92 42.11
CA LEU A 670 27.14 -23.25 40.74
C LEU A 670 28.03 -24.36 40.17
N SER A 671 27.96 -25.55 40.77
CA SER A 671 28.68 -26.76 40.31
C SER A 671 30.22 -26.66 40.33
N ASN A 672 30.78 -25.78 41.14
CA ASN A 672 32.22 -25.55 41.25
C ASN A 672 32.89 -25.26 39.89
N VAL A 673 32.21 -24.46 39.07
CA VAL A 673 32.73 -23.98 37.78
C VAL A 673 33.94 -23.07 37.99
N ASN A 674 34.81 -22.99 36.99
CA ASN A 674 35.89 -22.00 36.98
C ASN A 674 35.28 -20.58 37.01
N PRO A 675 35.77 -19.65 37.85
CA PRO A 675 35.27 -18.28 37.90
C PRO A 675 35.32 -17.53 36.57
N LEU A 676 36.30 -17.83 35.71
CA LEU A 676 36.46 -17.17 34.41
C LEU A 676 35.63 -17.92 33.36
N THR A 677 34.59 -17.27 32.83
CA THR A 677 33.62 -17.88 31.91
C THR A 677 33.23 -16.91 30.79
N VAL A 678 32.78 -17.46 29.67
CA VAL A 678 32.24 -16.70 28.53
C VAL A 678 30.73 -16.90 28.47
N CYS A 679 29.97 -15.84 28.21
CA CYS A 679 28.52 -15.95 28.03
C CYS A 679 28.20 -16.45 26.61
N VAL A 680 27.68 -17.67 26.48
CA VAL A 680 27.37 -18.27 25.16
C VAL A 680 25.96 -17.93 24.71
N ARG A 681 24.99 -17.87 25.64
CA ARG A 681 23.59 -17.64 25.33
C ARG A 681 22.89 -16.83 26.42
N VAL A 682 22.12 -15.84 25.99
CA VAL A 682 21.23 -15.04 26.84
C VAL A 682 19.79 -15.44 26.52
N GLY A 683 19.16 -16.23 27.41
CA GLY A 683 17.74 -16.60 27.33
C GLY A 683 16.98 -16.06 28.55
N SER A 684 16.01 -16.80 29.11
CA SER A 684 15.41 -16.44 30.42
C SER A 684 16.42 -16.53 31.57
N SER A 685 17.47 -17.34 31.39
CA SER A 685 18.67 -17.43 32.21
C SER A 685 19.92 -17.13 31.37
N LEU A 686 20.99 -16.73 32.04
CA LEU A 686 22.31 -16.55 31.43
C LEU A 686 23.05 -17.89 31.39
N GLN A 687 23.45 -18.33 30.21
CA GLN A 687 24.24 -19.55 30.05
C GLN A 687 25.72 -19.18 29.91
N LEU A 688 26.50 -19.50 30.93
CA LEU A 688 27.95 -19.28 30.97
C LEU A 688 28.68 -20.60 30.65
N LEU A 689 29.79 -20.50 29.94
CA LEU A 689 30.64 -21.62 29.55
C LEU A 689 32.08 -21.38 30.01
N ASP A 690 32.68 -22.39 30.63
CA ASP A 690 34.13 -22.42 30.81
C ASP A 690 34.81 -22.95 29.51
N PRO A 691 35.62 -22.13 28.82
CA PRO A 691 36.27 -22.51 27.57
C PRO A 691 37.31 -23.64 27.74
N ALA A 692 37.86 -23.83 28.95
CA ALA A 692 38.91 -24.82 29.20
C ALA A 692 38.38 -26.22 29.55
N THR A 693 37.16 -26.31 30.10
CA THR A 693 36.58 -27.56 30.61
C THR A 693 35.25 -27.95 29.96
N LEU A 694 34.67 -27.08 29.11
CA LEU A 694 33.32 -27.23 28.54
C LEU A 694 32.20 -27.36 29.59
N GLN A 695 32.42 -26.90 30.82
CA GLN A 695 31.38 -26.86 31.83
C GLN A 695 30.45 -25.67 31.58
N SER A 696 29.17 -25.95 31.32
CA SER A 696 28.13 -24.93 31.15
C SER A 696 27.32 -24.77 32.44
N VAL A 697 27.00 -23.54 32.80
CA VAL A 697 26.21 -23.17 33.98
C VAL A 697 25.12 -22.18 33.58
N ASP A 698 23.89 -22.47 33.99
CA ASP A 698 22.76 -21.57 33.81
C ASP A 698 22.52 -20.74 35.09
N ILE A 699 22.58 -19.42 34.97
CA ILE A 699 22.32 -18.47 36.05
C ILE A 699 20.94 -17.84 35.82
N PRO A 700 19.92 -18.17 36.64
CA PRO A 700 18.63 -17.51 36.58
C PRO A 700 18.72 -16.07 37.09
N ALA A 701 17.83 -15.20 36.60
CA ALA A 701 17.79 -13.79 36.97
C ALA A 701 17.73 -13.55 38.49
N THR A 702 17.00 -14.40 39.23
CA THR A 702 16.86 -14.28 40.69
C THR A 702 18.19 -14.47 41.44
N ILE A 703 19.09 -15.31 40.94
CA ILE A 703 20.41 -15.53 41.52
C ILE A 703 21.34 -14.38 41.12
N TYR A 704 21.33 -13.99 39.84
CA TYR A 704 22.11 -12.85 39.36
C TYR A 704 21.83 -11.57 40.15
N TRP A 705 20.56 -11.20 40.35
CA TRP A 705 20.21 -9.96 41.05
C TRP A 705 20.42 -9.99 42.57
N ARG A 706 20.68 -11.15 43.18
CA ARG A 706 21.06 -11.26 44.60
C ARG A 706 22.53 -10.90 44.82
N SER A 707 23.40 -11.35 43.92
CA SER A 707 24.83 -11.03 43.89
C SER A 707 25.22 -10.65 42.46
N PRO A 708 24.90 -9.42 42.04
CA PRO A 708 25.23 -8.97 40.69
C PRO A 708 26.75 -8.92 40.54
N PHE A 709 27.23 -9.36 39.39
CA PHE A 709 28.62 -9.24 38.98
C PHE A 709 28.66 -8.56 37.60
N ASP A 710 29.74 -7.82 37.37
CA ASP A 710 29.94 -7.03 36.15
C ASP A 710 30.75 -7.83 35.11
N VAL A 711 30.67 -7.37 33.87
CA VAL A 711 31.45 -7.90 32.74
C VAL A 711 32.91 -7.49 32.89
N LEU A 712 33.84 -8.41 32.64
CA LEU A 712 35.28 -8.16 32.71
C LEU A 712 35.79 -7.48 31.42
N ALA A 713 35.37 -7.99 30.27
CA ALA A 713 35.68 -7.46 28.95
C ALA A 713 34.48 -7.63 28.03
N THR A 714 34.22 -6.63 27.19
CA THR A 714 33.08 -6.65 26.25
C THR A 714 33.54 -7.05 24.85
N VAL A 715 32.62 -7.24 23.92
CA VAL A 715 32.94 -7.62 22.53
C VAL A 715 33.88 -6.63 21.84
N THR A 716 33.89 -5.35 22.23
CA THR A 716 34.78 -4.34 21.64
C THR A 716 36.25 -4.60 21.89
N ASP A 717 36.57 -5.39 22.92
CA ASP A 717 37.95 -5.66 23.35
C ASP A 717 38.51 -6.95 22.70
N LEU A 718 37.76 -7.57 21.80
CA LEU A 718 38.19 -8.77 21.08
C LEU A 718 39.30 -8.43 20.08
N VAL A 719 40.37 -9.23 20.12
CA VAL A 719 41.51 -9.16 19.21
C VAL A 719 41.45 -10.33 18.23
N GLU A 720 41.87 -10.10 16.99
CA GLU A 720 41.93 -11.13 15.95
C GLU A 720 43.26 -11.91 16.04
N PHE A 721 43.16 -13.23 16.08
CA PHE A 721 44.23 -14.21 16.08
C PHE A 721 44.13 -15.11 14.85
N THR A 722 45.25 -15.67 14.41
CA THR A 722 45.31 -16.70 13.38
C THR A 722 45.62 -18.05 14.02
N VAL A 723 44.81 -19.06 13.71
CA VAL A 723 45.01 -20.44 14.19
C VAL A 723 46.13 -21.09 13.38
N LEU A 724 47.16 -21.58 14.06
CA LEU A 724 48.28 -22.31 13.44
C LEU A 724 48.01 -23.81 13.39
N ASP A 725 47.52 -24.34 14.50
CA ASP A 725 47.22 -25.77 14.64
C ASP A 725 46.12 -25.97 15.66
N ILE A 726 45.35 -27.04 15.49
CA ILE A 726 44.28 -27.41 16.41
C ILE A 726 44.20 -28.92 16.60
N GLU A 727 44.36 -29.35 17.84
CA GLU A 727 44.26 -30.75 18.22
C GLU A 727 43.01 -30.94 19.09
N PRO A 728 41.97 -31.64 18.60
CA PRO A 728 40.80 -31.92 19.41
C PRO A 728 41.18 -32.83 20.60
N SER A 729 41.12 -32.28 21.81
CA SER A 729 41.50 -32.93 23.05
C SER A 729 40.34 -32.83 24.05
N GLY A 730 39.66 -33.95 24.29
CA GLY A 730 38.68 -34.07 25.38
C GLY A 730 37.22 -34.33 24.95
N PRO A 731 36.26 -34.01 25.83
CA PRO A 731 34.86 -34.39 25.66
C PRO A 731 34.14 -33.52 24.61
N THR A 732 33.23 -34.13 23.85
CA THR A 732 32.37 -33.44 22.88
C THR A 732 30.96 -33.23 23.46
N ARG A 733 30.45 -32.00 23.45
CA ARG A 733 29.10 -31.65 23.92
C ARG A 733 28.33 -30.91 22.82
N GLY A 734 27.62 -31.67 21.99
CA GLY A 734 26.89 -31.12 20.85
C GLY A 734 27.85 -30.48 19.84
N LYS A 735 27.67 -29.18 19.55
CA LYS A 735 28.54 -28.38 18.66
C LYS A 735 29.91 -28.06 19.27
N LEU A 736 30.02 -28.12 20.60
CA LEU A 736 31.23 -27.72 21.32
C LEU A 736 32.18 -28.91 21.46
N VAL A 737 33.39 -28.77 20.93
CA VAL A 737 34.46 -29.76 21.00
C VAL A 737 35.66 -29.11 21.65
N LEU A 738 36.16 -29.73 22.72
CA LEU A 738 37.35 -29.23 23.40
C LEU A 738 38.57 -29.53 22.52
N ALA A 739 39.40 -28.51 22.31
CA ALA A 739 40.63 -28.63 21.56
C ALA A 739 41.74 -27.80 22.18
N ASP A 740 42.96 -28.29 22.06
CA ASP A 740 44.17 -27.51 22.29
C ASP A 740 44.52 -26.78 20.99
N ALA A 741 44.55 -25.45 21.03
CA ALA A 741 44.82 -24.59 19.87
C ALA A 741 46.14 -23.84 20.04
N GLN A 742 46.91 -23.78 18.95
CA GLN A 742 48.09 -22.92 18.83
C GLN A 742 47.70 -21.69 18.02
N VAL A 743 47.85 -20.50 18.59
CA VAL A 743 47.40 -19.24 17.99
C VAL A 743 48.49 -18.17 18.01
N ALA A 744 48.46 -17.29 17.03
CA ALA A 744 49.33 -16.11 16.93
C ALA A 744 48.50 -14.86 16.62
N LEU A 745 49.04 -13.66 16.93
CA LEU A 745 48.34 -12.40 16.62
C LEU A 745 48.20 -12.20 15.10
N SER A 746 47.04 -11.71 14.65
CA SER A 746 46.78 -11.43 13.23
C SER A 746 47.63 -10.25 12.74
N GLY A 747 48.78 -10.56 12.13
CA GLY A 747 49.81 -9.58 11.75
C GLY A 747 51.22 -10.14 11.83
N ALA A 748 51.40 -11.18 12.65
CA ALA A 748 52.62 -11.98 12.81
C ALA A 748 53.26 -12.43 11.49
N PHE A 749 52.45 -12.86 10.52
CA PHE A 749 52.90 -13.55 9.31
C PHE A 749 52.73 -12.74 8.01
N ARG A 750 52.45 -11.43 8.08
CA ARG A 750 52.32 -10.60 6.86
C ARG A 750 53.71 -10.24 6.31
N SER A 751 54.03 -10.68 5.10
CA SER A 751 55.27 -10.29 4.42
C SER A 751 55.32 -8.76 4.22
N SER A 752 56.48 -8.13 4.46
CA SER A 752 56.66 -6.67 4.50
C SER A 752 56.54 -5.94 3.14
N LYS A 753 55.80 -6.48 2.17
CA LYS A 753 55.77 -5.98 0.77
C LYS A 753 54.49 -5.25 0.37
N ALA A 754 53.60 -4.93 1.30
CA ALA A 754 52.40 -4.12 1.05
C ALA A 754 52.49 -2.79 1.83
N THR A 755 53.06 -1.78 1.19
CA THR A 755 53.22 -0.42 1.72
C THR A 755 51.98 0.45 1.56
N ALA A 756 51.67 1.19 2.64
CA ALA A 756 51.44 2.64 2.68
C ALA A 756 50.08 3.23 2.27
N ASP A 757 49.01 2.97 3.04
CA ASP A 757 47.88 3.92 3.08
C ASP A 757 47.12 4.01 4.42
N ASP A 758 47.69 3.56 5.55
CA ASP A 758 47.08 3.78 6.86
C ASP A 758 48.05 4.52 7.78
N GLY A 759 47.76 5.80 8.00
CA GLY A 759 48.65 6.79 8.61
C GLY A 759 48.78 6.71 10.12
N MET A 760 48.96 5.52 10.71
CA MET A 760 49.23 5.36 12.14
C MET A 760 50.36 4.34 12.34
N MET A 761 51.59 4.83 12.55
CA MET A 761 52.72 4.02 13.02
C MET A 761 52.62 3.83 14.53
N GLU A 762 52.21 2.64 14.97
CA GLU A 762 52.42 2.18 16.36
C GLU A 762 53.71 1.35 16.43
N TYR A 763 54.71 1.86 17.14
CA TYR A 763 56.11 1.40 17.15
C TYR A 763 56.38 0.17 18.06
N GLU A 764 55.35 -0.48 18.62
CA GLU A 764 55.51 -1.55 19.64
C GLU A 764 55.12 -2.97 19.17
N THR A 765 54.42 -3.14 18.04
CA THR A 765 53.91 -4.45 17.60
C THR A 765 54.93 -5.35 16.91
N THR A 766 56.14 -4.87 16.63
CA THR A 766 57.17 -5.66 15.91
C THR A 766 57.89 -6.67 16.82
N GLY A 767 57.89 -6.46 18.14
CA GLY A 767 58.59 -7.32 19.11
C GLY A 767 57.81 -8.56 19.56
N MET A 768 56.47 -8.51 19.54
CA MET A 768 55.59 -9.61 19.98
C MET A 768 54.98 -10.42 18.84
N ALA A 769 55.23 -10.02 17.58
CA ALA A 769 54.66 -10.65 16.38
C ALA A 769 55.04 -12.14 16.20
N ASN A 770 56.06 -12.66 16.88
CA ASN A 770 56.50 -14.06 16.74
C ASN A 770 56.15 -14.96 17.95
N GLN A 771 55.39 -14.48 18.93
CA GLN A 771 55.00 -15.30 20.09
C GLN A 771 53.81 -16.20 19.73
N ILE A 772 54.00 -17.52 19.84
CA ILE A 772 52.93 -18.51 19.72
C ILE A 772 52.33 -18.72 21.11
N PHE A 773 51.00 -18.69 21.17
CA PHE A 773 50.25 -18.95 22.40
C PHE A 773 49.54 -20.28 22.32
N HIS A 774 49.57 -21.03 23.42
CA HIS A 774 48.86 -22.29 23.57
C HIS A 774 47.62 -22.09 24.44
N THR A 775 46.44 -22.42 23.93
CA THR A 775 45.19 -22.25 24.67
C THR A 775 44.22 -23.40 24.45
N ARG A 776 43.41 -23.69 25.46
CA ARG A 776 42.26 -24.59 25.32
C ARG A 776 41.04 -23.82 24.85
N THR A 777 40.35 -24.37 23.87
CA THR A 777 39.16 -23.75 23.27
C THR A 777 38.01 -24.73 23.16
N HIS A 778 36.80 -24.18 23.22
CA HIS A 778 35.54 -24.89 23.00
C HIS A 778 35.16 -24.98 21.52
N LEU A 779 35.93 -24.35 20.63
CA LEU A 779 35.65 -24.21 19.20
C LEU A 779 36.34 -25.29 18.33
N GLY A 780 36.72 -26.43 18.91
CA GLY A 780 37.47 -27.49 18.21
C GLY A 780 36.79 -28.09 16.98
N ALA A 781 35.45 -27.97 16.87
CA ALA A 781 34.70 -28.47 15.72
C ALA A 781 34.69 -27.52 14.52
N ILE A 782 34.96 -26.23 14.75
CA ILE A 782 34.72 -25.16 13.77
C ILE A 782 36.04 -24.61 13.23
N LEU A 783 37.08 -24.61 14.06
CA LEU A 783 38.37 -24.04 13.71
C LEU A 783 39.21 -25.03 12.91
N GLN A 784 39.85 -24.52 11.86
CA GLN A 784 40.86 -25.19 11.06
C GLN A 784 42.16 -24.36 11.08
N PRO A 785 43.32 -25.00 10.85
CA PRO A 785 44.59 -24.28 10.65
C PRO A 785 44.47 -23.25 9.52
N GLY A 786 44.90 -22.01 9.78
CA GLY A 786 44.80 -20.87 8.85
C GLY A 786 43.58 -19.98 9.05
N ASP A 787 42.61 -20.38 9.89
CA ASP A 787 41.43 -19.55 10.19
C ASP A 787 41.78 -18.33 11.06
N SER A 788 41.07 -17.22 10.81
CA SER A 788 41.02 -16.09 11.74
C SER A 788 39.98 -16.32 12.84
N VAL A 789 40.34 -16.00 14.08
CA VAL A 789 39.50 -16.14 15.26
C VAL A 789 39.58 -14.89 16.14
N MET A 790 38.48 -14.52 16.78
CA MET A 790 38.43 -13.45 17.76
C MET A 790 38.57 -14.03 19.16
N GLY A 791 39.41 -13.40 19.99
CA GLY A 791 39.62 -13.79 21.38
C GLY A 791 40.04 -12.64 22.27
N TYR A 792 40.00 -12.86 23.57
CA TYR A 792 40.50 -11.95 24.58
C TYR A 792 41.97 -12.23 24.89
N HIS A 793 42.80 -11.19 24.86
CA HIS A 793 44.22 -11.26 25.19
C HIS A 793 44.45 -10.80 26.64
N LEU A 794 44.39 -11.74 27.59
CA LEU A 794 44.38 -11.44 29.02
C LEU A 794 45.73 -10.95 29.54
N SER A 795 46.83 -11.38 28.95
CA SER A 795 48.18 -10.99 29.39
C SER A 795 48.57 -9.54 29.05
N ASN A 796 47.85 -8.91 28.11
CA ASN A 796 48.06 -7.49 27.73
C ASN A 796 46.97 -6.58 28.32
N ALA A 797 45.90 -7.15 28.86
CA ALA A 797 44.79 -6.40 29.42
C ALA A 797 44.94 -6.26 30.94
N ASN A 798 44.81 -5.03 31.46
CA ASN A 798 44.77 -4.77 32.89
C ASN A 798 43.33 -4.53 33.35
N TYR A 799 42.73 -5.53 34.01
CA TYR A 799 41.36 -5.44 34.50
C TYR A 799 41.30 -4.91 35.93
N ASN A 800 40.47 -3.90 36.15
CA ASN A 800 40.21 -3.34 37.47
C ASN A 800 38.96 -3.99 38.10
N SER A 801 39.06 -5.27 38.45
CA SER A 801 37.99 -6.04 39.12
C SER A 801 38.53 -6.80 40.33
N ASP A 802 37.88 -6.63 41.48
CA ASP A 802 38.25 -7.33 42.72
C ASP A 802 38.11 -8.85 42.60
N ASP A 803 37.11 -9.32 41.85
CA ASP A 803 36.87 -10.74 41.61
C ASP A 803 37.99 -11.35 40.76
N TYR A 804 38.46 -10.64 39.74
CA TYR A 804 39.59 -11.07 38.91
C TYR A 804 40.92 -11.06 39.69
N ALA A 805 41.16 -10.02 40.49
CA ALA A 805 42.34 -9.93 41.34
C ALA A 805 42.44 -11.04 42.39
N SER A 806 41.29 -11.61 42.79
CA SER A 806 41.24 -12.72 43.74
C SER A 806 41.63 -14.09 43.14
N LEU A 807 41.79 -14.19 41.82
CA LEU A 807 42.14 -15.42 41.13
C LEU A 807 43.65 -15.70 41.19
N PRO A 808 44.06 -16.98 41.38
CA PRO A 808 45.47 -17.32 41.31
C PRO A 808 45.98 -17.19 39.87
N ALA A 809 47.13 -16.52 39.70
CA ALA A 809 47.76 -16.28 38.40
C ALA A 809 47.99 -17.55 37.57
N SER A 810 48.19 -18.71 38.22
CA SER A 810 48.38 -19.99 37.53
C SER A 810 47.14 -20.56 36.84
N ARG A 811 45.94 -20.02 37.13
CA ARG A 811 44.68 -20.47 36.53
C ARG A 811 44.15 -19.53 35.44
N ILE A 812 44.82 -18.40 35.25
CA ILE A 812 44.45 -17.41 34.24
C ILE A 812 45.12 -17.84 32.93
N PRO A 813 44.37 -18.18 31.88
CA PRO A 813 44.96 -18.45 30.57
C PRO A 813 45.47 -17.16 29.93
N ASP A 814 46.46 -17.25 29.03
CA ASP A 814 46.98 -16.06 28.35
C ASP A 814 45.96 -15.49 27.36
N ILE A 815 45.24 -16.37 26.65
CA ILE A 815 44.22 -16.00 25.66
C ILE A 815 42.96 -16.87 25.85
N ILE A 816 41.80 -16.30 25.56
CA ILE A 816 40.53 -17.02 25.46
C ILE A 816 39.94 -16.79 24.07
N LEU A 817 39.74 -17.85 23.30
CA LEU A 817 39.07 -17.79 22.01
C LEU A 817 37.55 -17.79 22.21
N VAL A 818 36.84 -16.92 21.49
CA VAL A 818 35.39 -16.70 21.65
C VAL A 818 34.62 -17.08 20.40
N LYS A 819 35.03 -16.60 19.22
CA LYS A 819 34.36 -16.91 17.96
C LYS A 819 35.31 -16.91 16.76
N LYS A 820 34.95 -17.63 15.69
CA LYS A 820 35.63 -17.55 14.38
C LYS A 820 35.29 -16.23 13.67
N SER A 821 36.24 -15.63 12.96
CA SER A 821 36.02 -14.41 12.15
C SER A 821 36.29 -14.66 10.66
N TYR A 822 35.56 -13.95 9.80
CA TYR A 822 35.64 -14.08 8.33
C TYR A 822 36.13 -12.77 7.68
N PRO A 823 37.44 -12.52 7.61
CA PRO A 823 38.00 -11.22 7.21
C PRO A 823 37.86 -10.90 5.70
N ASN A 824 37.84 -11.89 4.81
CA ASN A 824 37.81 -11.68 3.36
C ASN A 824 36.47 -11.11 2.84
N ARG A 825 35.36 -11.35 3.55
CA ARG A 825 34.04 -10.80 3.22
C ARG A 825 33.78 -9.41 3.82
N ARG A 826 34.52 -9.01 4.89
CA ARG A 826 34.46 -7.65 5.48
C ARG A 826 34.86 -6.54 4.48
N LYS A 827 35.75 -6.85 3.53
CA LYS A 827 36.24 -5.89 2.52
C LYS A 827 35.27 -5.66 1.35
N LYS A 828 34.23 -6.48 1.20
CA LYS A 828 33.21 -6.34 0.14
C LYS A 828 31.83 -6.20 0.79
N SER A 829 31.50 -5.00 1.26
CA SER A 829 30.15 -4.63 1.70
C SER A 829 29.19 -4.66 0.50
N LYS A 830 28.75 -5.86 0.11
CA LYS A 830 27.60 -6.02 -0.80
C LYS A 830 26.36 -5.56 -0.05
N SER A 831 25.50 -4.80 -0.72
CA SER A 831 24.16 -4.49 -0.21
C SER A 831 23.42 -5.80 0.13
N ARG A 832 22.98 -5.96 1.38
CA ARG A 832 22.25 -7.15 1.83
C ARG A 832 20.90 -7.25 1.13
N ASN A 833 20.54 -8.45 0.67
CA ASN A 833 19.25 -8.73 0.02
C ASN A 833 18.08 -8.87 1.01
N TRP A 834 18.34 -8.67 2.30
CA TRP A 834 17.38 -8.80 3.40
C TRP A 834 17.50 -7.61 4.37
N GLN A 835 16.44 -7.35 5.13
CA GLN A 835 16.34 -6.27 6.11
C GLN A 835 15.52 -6.71 7.32
N LEU A 836 15.75 -6.07 8.47
CA LEU A 836 14.95 -6.24 9.67
C LEU A 836 13.85 -5.17 9.75
N ARG A 837 12.75 -5.49 10.44
CA ARG A 837 11.73 -4.48 10.79
C ARG A 837 12.15 -3.76 12.06
N SER A 838 11.86 -2.47 12.15
CA SER A 838 12.00 -1.69 13.37
C SER A 838 10.61 -1.37 13.93
N ILE A 839 10.47 -1.29 15.25
CA ILE A 839 9.25 -0.79 15.88
C ILE A 839 9.04 0.67 15.45
N ALA A 840 7.80 1.04 15.14
CA ALA A 840 7.44 2.44 14.87
C ALA A 840 7.50 3.23 16.18
N LYS A 841 8.43 4.18 16.26
CA LYS A 841 8.67 5.00 17.45
C LYS A 841 8.12 6.40 17.19
N GLU A 842 7.47 7.00 18.18
CA GLU A 842 6.99 8.38 18.02
C GLU A 842 8.20 9.31 17.87
N ALA A 843 8.23 10.08 16.78
CA ALA A 843 9.15 11.19 16.63
C ALA A 843 8.83 12.18 17.76
N GLY A 844 9.79 12.39 18.66
CA GLY A 844 9.60 13.31 19.78
C GLY A 844 9.11 14.67 19.27
N GLU A 845 8.20 15.29 20.03
CA GLU A 845 7.87 16.72 19.87
C GLU A 845 9.13 17.54 20.16
N GLU A 846 9.96 17.75 19.13
CA GLU A 846 10.96 18.81 19.05
C GLU A 846 11.40 18.98 17.58
N GLY A 847 10.73 19.89 16.86
CA GLY A 847 11.23 20.54 15.65
C GLY A 847 11.20 19.73 14.35
N GLU A 848 10.40 20.20 13.39
CA GLU A 848 10.39 19.75 12.00
C GLU A 848 11.78 19.92 11.35
N THR A 849 12.39 18.82 10.90
CA THR A 849 13.17 18.71 9.66
C THR A 849 13.59 17.25 9.46
N GLY A 850 13.26 16.67 8.30
CA GLY A 850 13.86 15.43 7.80
C GLY A 850 12.99 14.17 7.92
N LYS A 851 12.41 13.74 6.80
CA LYS A 851 12.12 12.32 6.54
C LYS A 851 13.47 11.61 6.42
N GLU A 852 13.96 11.02 7.50
CA GLU A 852 15.03 10.03 7.47
C GLU A 852 15.00 9.21 8.77
N ARG A 853 15.45 7.96 8.67
CA ARG A 853 15.40 6.93 9.72
C ARG A 853 15.71 7.50 11.10
N GLY A 854 14.75 7.39 12.02
CA GLY A 854 14.93 7.72 13.42
C GLY A 854 15.91 6.74 14.07
N VAL A 855 17.17 7.16 14.16
CA VAL A 855 18.15 6.67 15.13
C VAL A 855 18.73 7.91 15.81
N VAL A 856 18.34 8.08 17.08
CA VAL A 856 18.92 8.99 18.08
C VAL A 856 18.71 10.49 17.82
N GLY A 857 17.86 11.08 18.67
CA GLY A 857 17.70 12.52 18.83
C GLY A 857 18.98 13.22 19.31
N ARG A 858 19.01 14.54 19.07
CA ARG A 858 20.11 15.49 19.32
C ARG A 858 20.98 15.21 20.55
N MET A 859 22.15 14.58 20.33
CA MET A 859 23.43 14.95 20.95
C MET A 859 24.59 14.28 20.18
N GLY A 860 25.23 15.01 19.27
CA GLY A 860 26.52 14.63 18.65
C GLY A 860 26.48 13.48 17.62
N GLY A 861 26.93 13.75 16.39
CA GLY A 861 27.10 12.73 15.34
C GLY A 861 28.11 11.61 15.66
N ARG A 862 28.75 11.61 16.84
CA ARG A 862 29.63 10.53 17.31
C ARG A 862 28.83 9.36 17.92
N ASP A 863 27.71 9.63 18.58
CA ASP A 863 26.86 8.57 19.15
C ASP A 863 26.01 7.89 18.08
N GLN A 864 25.63 8.63 17.02
CA GLN A 864 24.89 8.07 15.90
C GLN A 864 25.74 7.07 15.08
N LYS A 865 27.01 7.41 14.83
CA LYS A 865 27.97 6.50 14.18
C LYS A 865 28.18 5.21 14.97
N LYS A 866 28.35 5.31 16.30
CA LYS A 866 28.47 4.14 17.17
C LYS A 866 27.23 3.24 17.12
N VAL A 867 26.03 3.83 17.09
CA VAL A 867 24.80 3.04 16.97
C VAL A 867 24.67 2.37 15.61
N GLU A 868 25.12 3.03 14.53
CA GLU A 868 25.17 2.44 13.19
C GLU A 868 26.21 1.31 13.10
N GLU A 869 27.39 1.49 13.70
CA GLU A 869 28.42 0.45 13.84
C GLU A 869 27.92 -0.76 14.64
N ASP A 870 27.28 -0.53 15.79
CA ASP A 870 26.65 -1.57 16.62
C ASP A 870 25.57 -2.34 15.85
N TYR A 871 24.76 -1.62 15.06
CA TYR A 871 23.71 -2.21 14.23
C TYR A 871 24.31 -3.05 13.09
N GLU A 872 25.38 -2.58 12.44
CA GLU A 872 26.06 -3.34 11.39
C GLU A 872 26.70 -4.61 11.95
N LEU A 873 27.34 -4.53 13.13
CA LEU A 873 27.90 -5.67 13.85
C LEU A 873 26.82 -6.68 14.25
N PHE A 874 25.64 -6.22 14.65
CA PHE A 874 24.50 -7.10 14.93
C PHE A 874 24.01 -7.82 13.67
N LEU A 875 23.88 -7.12 12.55
CA LEU A 875 23.48 -7.74 11.28
C LEU A 875 24.52 -8.79 10.80
N ARG A 876 25.81 -8.54 11.02
CA ARG A 876 26.87 -9.53 10.72
C ARG A 876 26.73 -10.79 11.58
N GLU A 877 26.41 -10.64 12.87
CA GLU A 877 26.19 -11.80 13.72
C GLU A 877 24.97 -12.64 13.34
N LEU A 878 23.91 -12.02 12.82
CA LEU A 878 22.78 -12.77 12.25
C LEU A 878 23.17 -13.56 10.99
N GLU A 879 24.17 -13.10 10.24
CA GLU A 879 24.75 -13.84 9.11
C GLU A 879 25.66 -14.97 9.59
N GLU A 880 26.47 -14.74 10.62
CA GLU A 880 27.42 -15.72 11.16
C GLU A 880 26.72 -16.84 11.96
N ASP A 881 25.67 -16.52 12.72
CA ASP A 881 25.05 -17.45 13.67
C ASP A 881 23.65 -17.94 13.22
N PRO A 882 23.53 -19.22 12.81
CA PRO A 882 22.25 -19.78 12.39
C PRO A 882 21.23 -19.91 13.55
N GLU A 883 21.67 -20.04 14.80
CA GLU A 883 20.75 -20.17 15.95
C GLU A 883 20.06 -18.84 16.25
N MET A 884 20.83 -17.75 16.26
CA MET A 884 20.30 -16.39 16.41
C MET A 884 19.36 -16.03 15.26
N ARG A 885 19.65 -16.52 14.06
CA ARG A 885 18.80 -16.32 12.87
C ARG A 885 17.45 -17.01 13.00
N GLY A 886 17.40 -18.26 13.49
CA GLY A 886 16.14 -18.97 13.71
C GLY A 886 15.21 -18.26 14.70
N ALA A 887 15.76 -17.46 15.61
CA ALA A 887 14.99 -16.67 16.56
C ALA A 887 14.39 -15.38 15.97
N VAL A 888 14.88 -14.89 14.83
CA VAL A 888 14.50 -13.59 14.24
C VAL A 888 13.80 -13.75 12.90
N ASN A 889 12.80 -12.92 12.64
CA ASN A 889 12.12 -12.89 11.35
C ASN A 889 12.90 -11.98 10.39
N LEU A 890 13.49 -12.57 9.35
CA LEU A 890 14.18 -11.83 8.29
C LEU A 890 13.20 -11.48 7.18
N TYR A 891 13.24 -10.24 6.69
CA TYR A 891 12.40 -9.80 5.59
C TYR A 891 13.25 -9.55 4.36
N LYS A 892 12.68 -9.77 3.18
CA LYS A 892 13.34 -9.39 1.93
C LYS A 892 13.59 -7.86 1.92
N ALA A 893 14.82 -7.45 1.60
CA ALA A 893 15.12 -6.04 1.40
C ALA A 893 14.26 -5.54 0.25
N LYS A 894 13.68 -4.34 0.38
CA LYS A 894 12.95 -3.69 -0.73
C LYS A 894 13.95 -3.24 -1.80
N GLY A 895 14.49 -4.19 -2.55
CA GLY A 895 14.89 -4.01 -3.93
C GLY A 895 13.78 -4.58 -4.81
N ASP A 896 13.28 -3.79 -5.74
CA ASP A 896 12.35 -4.14 -6.82
C ASP A 896 11.86 -5.60 -6.87
N VAL A 897 10.78 -5.92 -6.17
CA VAL A 897 10.00 -7.14 -6.41
C VAL A 897 8.56 -6.74 -6.68
N LYS A 898 8.17 -6.91 -7.94
CA LYS A 898 6.80 -6.96 -8.43
C LYS A 898 6.01 -7.94 -7.56
N MET A 899 4.91 -7.47 -6.99
CA MET A 899 3.89 -8.34 -6.40
C MET A 899 3.21 -9.13 -7.51
N THR A 900 3.47 -10.43 -7.57
CA THR A 900 2.50 -11.39 -8.10
C THR A 900 1.88 -12.08 -6.89
N GLY A 901 0.66 -11.67 -6.52
CA GLY A 901 -0.13 -12.35 -5.50
C GLY A 901 -0.85 -13.57 -6.09
N PRO A 902 -0.91 -14.72 -5.38
CA PRO A 902 -1.40 -15.98 -5.90
C PRO A 902 -2.89 -16.22 -5.62
N GLY A 903 -3.54 -16.90 -6.56
CA GLY A 903 -4.83 -17.56 -6.40
C GLY A 903 -4.93 -18.76 -7.33
N ALA A 904 -5.17 -19.93 -6.75
CA ALA A 904 -5.44 -21.24 -7.36
C ALA A 904 -4.24 -22.03 -7.95
N ALA A 905 -3.72 -22.95 -7.14
CA ALA A 905 -2.92 -24.07 -7.56
C ALA A 905 -3.80 -25.17 -8.20
N VAL A 906 -3.37 -25.72 -9.35
CA VAL A 906 -3.42 -27.16 -9.64
C VAL A 906 -2.19 -27.55 -10.48
N ALA A 907 -1.46 -28.54 -9.96
CA ALA A 907 -0.40 -29.40 -10.51
C ALA A 907 0.10 -29.22 -11.97
N VAL A 908 1.44 -29.30 -12.15
CA VAL A 908 2.14 -30.48 -12.73
C VAL A 908 3.66 -30.25 -12.60
N ALA A 909 4.35 -31.26 -12.08
CA ALA A 909 5.81 -31.33 -11.98
C ALA A 909 6.47 -31.57 -13.35
N GLY A 910 7.67 -31.00 -13.58
CA GLY A 910 8.50 -31.44 -14.70
C GLY A 910 9.67 -30.54 -15.13
N ALA A 911 10.88 -31.02 -14.85
CA ALA A 911 12.08 -30.97 -15.69
C ALA A 911 12.95 -29.68 -15.81
N LYS A 912 14.22 -29.90 -15.44
CA LYS A 912 15.44 -29.13 -15.72
C LYS A 912 15.63 -28.85 -17.22
N GLY A 913 16.30 -27.73 -17.53
CA GLY A 913 16.93 -27.52 -18.84
C GLY A 913 17.80 -26.27 -18.95
N LYS A 914 19.10 -26.39 -18.64
CA LYS A 914 20.15 -25.48 -19.13
C LYS A 914 20.11 -25.43 -20.66
N LYS A 915 20.25 -24.26 -21.29
CA LYS A 915 20.89 -24.14 -22.62
C LYS A 915 21.68 -22.83 -22.76
N LYS A 916 22.98 -23.03 -22.97
CA LYS A 916 23.98 -22.09 -23.49
C LYS A 916 23.93 -22.13 -25.04
N THR A 917 24.69 -21.20 -25.64
CA THR A 917 25.19 -21.13 -27.04
C THR A 917 24.16 -20.77 -28.11
N GLN A 918 24.44 -20.02 -29.17
CA GLN A 918 25.60 -19.27 -29.72
C GLN A 918 25.15 -18.94 -31.16
N PHE A 919 25.47 -17.78 -31.73
CA PHE A 919 25.94 -17.63 -33.11
C PHE A 919 26.35 -16.17 -33.34
N ALA A 920 27.61 -16.04 -33.73
CA ALA A 920 28.33 -14.82 -34.11
C ALA A 920 28.56 -14.83 -35.63
N MET A 921 28.84 -13.65 -36.20
CA MET A 921 29.77 -13.34 -37.30
C MET A 921 29.63 -11.83 -37.57
N ASP A 922 30.59 -11.00 -37.15
CA ASP A 922 31.81 -10.54 -37.88
C ASP A 922 31.46 -9.32 -38.79
N VAL A 923 32.17 -8.19 -38.90
CA VAL A 923 33.62 -7.93 -39.01
C VAL A 923 33.94 -6.42 -38.70
N ASP A 924 34.90 -6.20 -37.79
CA ASP A 924 35.99 -5.20 -37.64
C ASP A 924 35.83 -3.66 -37.77
N ALA A 925 36.24 -2.93 -36.70
CA ALA A 925 37.60 -2.34 -36.59
C ALA A 925 37.88 -1.74 -35.18
N GLU A 926 39.03 -2.15 -34.59
CA GLU A 926 39.62 -1.91 -33.25
C GLU A 926 40.14 -0.45 -33.06
N ALA A 927 40.55 0.10 -31.90
CA ALA A 927 41.08 -0.37 -30.60
C ALA A 927 40.81 0.74 -29.52
N GLU A 928 40.87 0.59 -28.19
CA GLU A 928 41.76 -0.17 -27.30
C GLU A 928 41.02 -0.69 -26.05
N LYS A 929 41.35 -1.92 -25.64
CA LYS A 929 40.94 -2.55 -24.37
C LYS A 929 41.97 -2.27 -23.28
N ALA A 930 41.52 -1.84 -22.11
CA ALA A 930 42.21 -2.11 -20.86
C ALA A 930 41.87 -3.54 -20.42
N THR A 931 42.92 -4.31 -20.14
CA THR A 931 42.90 -5.65 -19.55
C THR A 931 42.31 -5.62 -18.15
N GLU A 932 41.10 -6.18 -17.97
CA GLU A 932 40.70 -6.75 -16.68
C GLU A 932 41.26 -8.17 -16.63
N THR A 933 42.21 -8.38 -15.73
CA THR A 933 42.61 -9.70 -15.27
C THR A 933 41.50 -10.25 -14.39
N ASP A 934 40.90 -11.36 -14.83
CA ASP A 934 40.11 -12.24 -13.97
C ASP A 934 41.04 -12.78 -12.86
N ASP A 935 41.01 -12.14 -11.68
CA ASP A 935 41.43 -12.80 -10.45
C ASP A 935 40.25 -13.65 -9.97
N GLU A 936 40.38 -14.97 -10.16
CA GLU A 936 39.53 -15.98 -9.56
C GLU A 936 39.46 -15.74 -8.05
N VAL A 937 38.31 -15.31 -7.55
CA VAL A 937 38.05 -15.24 -6.11
C VAL A 937 37.73 -16.65 -5.66
N GLU A 938 38.65 -17.28 -4.92
CA GLU A 938 38.36 -18.47 -4.13
C GLU A 938 37.22 -18.12 -3.14
N GLU A 939 36.01 -18.60 -3.42
CA GLU A 939 34.91 -18.57 -2.46
C GLU A 939 35.27 -19.54 -1.32
N GLU A 940 35.56 -19.02 -0.11
CA GLU A 940 35.69 -19.85 1.08
C GLU A 940 34.41 -20.69 1.26
N PRO A 941 34.48 -22.04 1.18
CA PRO A 941 33.31 -22.91 1.14
C PRO A 941 32.52 -23.01 2.46
N ASP A 942 33.04 -22.44 3.55
CA ASP A 942 32.53 -22.62 4.93
C ASP A 942 31.71 -21.43 5.48
N PHE A 943 31.43 -20.37 4.69
CA PHE A 943 30.62 -19.24 5.18
C PHE A 943 29.12 -19.57 5.23
N PRO A 944 28.41 -19.41 6.38
CA PRO A 944 26.97 -19.64 6.46
C PRO A 944 26.18 -18.60 5.65
N GLU A 945 25.59 -19.00 4.52
CA GLU A 945 24.75 -18.09 3.72
C GLU A 945 23.29 -18.07 4.20
N VAL A 946 22.66 -16.88 4.17
CA VAL A 946 21.22 -16.71 4.41
C VAL A 946 20.47 -17.24 3.19
N LYS A 947 19.74 -18.34 3.34
CA LYS A 947 18.97 -18.95 2.26
C LYS A 947 17.73 -18.10 1.96
N LEU A 948 17.32 -18.08 0.69
CA LEU A 948 16.10 -17.38 0.25
C LEU A 948 14.83 -17.91 0.95
N ASP A 949 14.81 -19.18 1.32
CA ASP A 949 13.68 -19.85 2.01
C ASP A 949 13.49 -19.36 3.46
N GLU A 950 14.50 -18.69 4.05
CA GLU A 950 14.45 -18.13 5.40
C GLU A 950 13.85 -16.71 5.43
N LEU A 951 13.56 -16.11 4.26
CA LEU A 951 13.08 -14.74 4.14
C LEU A 951 11.55 -14.67 4.03
N LEU A 952 10.93 -13.92 4.94
CA LEU A 952 9.50 -13.62 4.90
C LEU A 952 9.19 -12.50 3.91
N GLU A 953 8.04 -12.62 3.24
CA GLU A 953 7.50 -11.55 2.39
C GLU A 953 6.66 -10.57 3.23
N ASN A 954 6.55 -9.33 2.78
CA ASN A 954 5.88 -8.27 3.56
C ASN A 954 4.35 -8.44 3.67
N PHE A 955 3.75 -9.43 3.00
CA PHE A 955 2.29 -9.58 2.85
C PHE A 955 1.61 -10.53 3.85
N ASP A 956 2.36 -11.40 4.54
CA ASP A 956 1.79 -12.50 5.34
C ASP A 956 1.09 -12.07 6.65
N GLU A 957 1.07 -10.78 6.99
CA GLU A 957 0.37 -10.28 8.19
C GLU A 957 -0.99 -9.62 7.90
N MET A 958 -1.37 -9.40 6.64
CA MET A 958 -2.70 -8.84 6.32
C MET A 958 -3.83 -9.89 6.35
N THR A 959 -3.51 -11.16 6.59
CA THR A 959 -4.46 -12.29 6.64
C THR A 959 -4.72 -12.81 8.07
N LEU A 960 -4.34 -12.09 9.12
CA LEU A 960 -4.77 -12.40 10.49
C LEU A 960 -6.09 -11.68 10.81
N GLY A 961 -7.15 -12.12 10.12
CA GLY A 961 -8.56 -11.78 10.41
C GLY A 961 -9.42 -12.98 10.83
N ASP A 962 -8.90 -14.21 10.73
CA ASP A 962 -9.70 -15.44 10.87
C ASP A 962 -9.29 -16.28 12.11
N GLU A 963 -9.25 -15.65 13.29
CA GLU A 963 -9.26 -16.37 14.57
C GLU A 963 -10.45 -15.90 15.42
N VAL A 964 -11.67 -16.05 14.89
CA VAL A 964 -12.89 -16.13 15.70
C VAL A 964 -13.80 -17.19 15.08
N GLU A 965 -13.38 -18.45 15.12
CA GLU A 965 -14.29 -19.59 14.91
C GLU A 965 -13.71 -20.86 15.53
N GLN A 966 -13.54 -20.85 16.85
CA GLN A 966 -13.49 -22.05 17.69
C GLN A 966 -13.57 -21.61 19.15
N GLU A 967 -14.78 -21.40 19.64
CA GLU A 967 -15.29 -21.92 20.93
C GLU A 967 -16.65 -21.27 21.26
N VAL A 968 -17.62 -22.15 21.50
CA VAL A 968 -19.05 -21.98 21.87
C VAL A 968 -20.06 -21.86 20.72
#